data_AF-S8A4I5-F1
#
_entry.id   AF-S8A4I5-F1
#
_cell.length_a   1.000
_cell.length_b   1.000
_cell.length_c   1.000
_cell.angle_alpha   90.00
_cell.angle_beta   90.00
_cell.angle_gamma   90.00
#
_symmetry.space_group_name_H-M   'P 1'
#
loop_
_entity.id
_entity.type
_entity.pdbx_description
1 polymer ?
#
loop_
_entity_poly.entity_id
_entity_poly.type
_entity_poly.pdbx_seq_one_letter_code
_entity_poly.pdbx_strand_id
1 'polypeptide(L)'
;MQLILDSKTWAEQVVKNLTLEEKISLLSGADVWRTTPIPRVGIPALKTTDGPVGVRGSTVTDGTTAALTPSAVSLAATFDTRIVEGIGHLLATEVEDKKADVLLAPTVCLHRSPLGGRNFESFSGDDPFLGGKLAAAYIRAIQSHGIATSIKHFVANDQETRRFILNQHIPERALREMHLVPFQIAIREANPWTLMTSYSKINGTYASNNKKLLQGILREEWGYDGLVISDWFGTNSIVPSLEAGMDLEMPGPARKRGQKLLDAVRLGHLKERTIEKSAKRVLELIYKTGKHNYPHWIEEPEEAINRSEHQDFLRTAAADGIVLLKNTRNLLPLQLRPGLRVAFIGPNSRQSVAAGGGSANLNPHYRTTPFDSFVENVDLVPGISVKHAQGCLSNKWIPLVPETCVSPMTGQHGLYMELFGNTTLSGQAAAASHRKTSMLTCYDNLPKSFTPGKRYSYRATGLITPNTTGRHTFSLGSCGPSRMLVDDVEIISLWDRTKDSERSELFMAYASPEQRFEMFMEAGTTYTLTIEGISREMDPIPVEYFAELYREEVMDGARVGFMEEVQNDLMGEAVDLARESDVVVMVVGKNVEWESEAYDMKTMDLPGEQNTLITEVLKANPNTIIVNQSGSPIAMPWINQASTVLQAWYQGQELGNALFDVLTGIVNPSGKLPVTFPKRLEDTPTYHNFPGENDQVFYGEGIWLGYRHYDKAHIEPLFPFGFGLSYTTFEYSNVRVSSPIFHNSVTVSVDITNTGFRFGKESVQFYVSQISKPGLPRPVRELKGFAKVNLDAGETATASYKLDKHALGYFNEKLKKWVVDENAEFEVFAAASSRDLRGSAIFSIMSGMQWIK
;
A
#
# COMPACT_ATOMS: atom_id res chain seq x y z
N MET A 1 -30.43 37.03 -0.39
CA MET A 1 -28.96 36.89 -0.26
C MET A 1 -28.71 35.92 0.88
N GLN A 2 -28.53 34.63 0.58
CA GLN A 2 -28.26 33.62 1.61
C GLN A 2 -26.82 33.86 2.08
N LEU A 3 -26.63 34.16 3.36
CA LEU A 3 -25.30 34.28 3.96
C LEU A 3 -24.59 32.93 3.76
N ILE A 4 -23.48 32.92 3.03
CA ILE A 4 -22.61 31.74 2.93
C ILE A 4 -22.02 31.54 4.33
N LEU A 5 -22.56 30.57 5.06
CA LEU A 5 -22.04 30.20 6.39
C LEU A 5 -20.72 29.45 6.21
N ASP A 6 -19.74 29.66 7.10
CA ASP A 6 -18.58 28.77 7.14
C ASP A 6 -18.99 27.37 7.65
N SER A 7 -18.14 26.36 7.41
CA SER A 7 -18.44 24.96 7.73
C SER A 7 -18.76 24.73 9.21
N LYS A 8 -18.09 25.45 10.13
CA LYS A 8 -18.27 25.30 11.58
C LYS A 8 -19.60 25.89 12.00
N THR A 9 -19.94 27.07 11.48
CA THR A 9 -21.23 27.72 11.74
C THR A 9 -22.39 26.90 11.18
N TRP A 10 -22.25 26.33 9.98
CA TRP A 10 -23.25 25.42 9.41
C TRP A 10 -23.45 24.17 10.28
N ALA A 11 -22.36 23.49 10.64
CA ALA A 11 -22.41 22.29 11.48
C ALA A 11 -23.04 22.57 12.86
N GLU A 12 -22.75 23.74 13.46
CA GLU A 12 -23.34 24.18 14.73
C GLU A 12 -24.86 24.38 14.64
N GLN A 13 -25.35 24.90 13.51
CA GLN A 13 -26.79 25.08 13.30
C GLN A 13 -27.50 23.75 13.06
N VAL A 14 -26.91 22.87 12.24
CA VAL A 14 -27.50 21.58 11.88
C VAL A 14 -27.58 20.65 13.09
N VAL A 15 -26.50 20.52 13.86
CA VAL A 15 -26.45 19.58 15.00
C VAL A 15 -27.46 19.91 16.11
N LYS A 16 -27.87 21.17 16.25
CA LYS A 16 -28.90 21.60 17.21
C LYS A 16 -30.29 21.09 16.85
N ASN A 17 -30.53 20.75 15.58
CA ASN A 17 -31.79 20.22 15.08
C ASN A 17 -31.85 18.69 15.07
N LEU A 18 -30.76 18.03 15.50
CA LEU A 18 -30.67 16.57 15.60
C LEU A 18 -31.09 16.08 16.98
N THR A 19 -31.81 14.96 17.01
CA THR A 19 -32.00 14.21 18.27
C THR A 19 -30.69 13.56 18.72
N LEU A 20 -30.62 13.09 19.96
CA LEU A 20 -29.44 12.35 20.45
C LEU A 20 -29.16 11.10 19.60
N GLU A 21 -30.20 10.36 19.23
CA GLU A 21 -30.11 9.18 18.36
C GLU A 21 -29.57 9.53 16.97
N GLU A 22 -30.05 10.62 16.38
CA GLU A 22 -29.56 11.13 15.10
C GLU A 22 -28.08 11.55 15.21
N LYS A 23 -27.69 12.30 16.26
CA LYS A 23 -26.29 12.66 16.52
C LYS A 23 -25.38 11.42 16.64
N ILE A 24 -25.85 10.39 17.35
CA ILE A 24 -25.10 9.13 17.53
C ILE A 24 -24.98 8.37 16.20
N SER A 25 -26.03 8.33 15.39
CA SER A 25 -26.04 7.65 14.09
C SER A 25 -24.98 8.19 13.11
N LEU A 26 -24.64 9.48 13.20
CA LEU A 26 -23.55 10.09 12.43
C LEU A 26 -22.14 9.59 12.82
N LEU A 27 -21.98 8.97 13.98
CA LEU A 27 -20.68 8.53 14.51
C LEU A 27 -20.31 7.11 14.09
N SER A 28 -21.07 6.51 13.17
CA SER A 28 -20.81 5.21 12.57
C SER A 28 -21.23 5.16 11.10
N GLY A 29 -20.59 4.29 10.32
CA GLY A 29 -21.05 3.96 8.97
C GLY A 29 -22.46 3.35 8.94
N ALA A 30 -23.17 3.55 7.83
CA ALA A 30 -24.42 2.85 7.51
C ALA A 30 -24.16 1.46 6.95
N ASP A 31 -23.11 1.33 6.13
CA ASP A 31 -22.65 0.08 5.52
C ASP A 31 -21.12 0.06 5.45
N VAL A 32 -20.55 -0.84 4.64
CA VAL A 32 -19.10 -0.99 4.48
C VAL A 32 -18.40 0.31 4.08
N TRP A 33 -19.07 1.17 3.29
CA TRP A 33 -18.44 2.30 2.61
C TRP A 33 -19.09 3.65 2.90
N ARG A 34 -20.33 3.69 3.39
CA ARG A 34 -21.13 4.93 3.48
C ARG A 34 -21.33 5.39 4.91
N THR A 35 -21.32 6.70 5.12
CA THR A 35 -21.78 7.31 6.37
C THR A 35 -23.31 7.28 6.47
N THR A 36 -23.85 7.44 7.68
CA THR A 36 -25.31 7.41 7.88
C THR A 36 -25.98 8.72 7.41
N PRO A 37 -26.97 8.65 6.49
CA PRO A 37 -27.76 9.82 6.10
C PRO A 37 -28.84 10.15 7.14
N ILE A 38 -29.27 11.42 7.20
CA ILE A 38 -30.44 11.87 7.98
C ILE A 38 -31.34 12.72 7.06
N PRO A 39 -32.22 12.09 6.26
CA PRO A 39 -33.00 12.77 5.23
C PRO A 39 -33.93 13.87 5.76
N ARG A 40 -34.48 13.70 6.98
CA ARG A 40 -35.41 14.66 7.62
C ARG A 40 -34.83 16.07 7.73
N VAL A 41 -33.51 16.17 7.96
CA VAL A 41 -32.79 17.46 8.07
C VAL A 41 -31.83 17.68 6.91
N GLY A 42 -31.96 16.91 5.82
CA GLY A 42 -31.19 17.08 4.61
C GLY A 42 -29.69 16.75 4.74
N ILE A 43 -29.33 15.78 5.59
CA ILE A 43 -27.96 15.29 5.69
C ILE A 43 -27.79 14.08 4.77
N PRO A 44 -27.00 14.16 3.69
CA PRO A 44 -26.73 13.02 2.80
C PRO A 44 -25.66 12.09 3.41
N ALA A 45 -25.55 10.90 2.83
CA ALA A 45 -24.41 10.01 3.08
C ALA A 45 -23.19 10.48 2.29
N LEU A 46 -22.00 10.32 2.87
CA LEU A 46 -20.75 10.35 2.13
C LEU A 46 -20.33 8.92 1.83
N LYS A 47 -19.79 8.70 0.63
CA LYS A 47 -19.19 7.42 0.24
C LYS A 47 -17.68 7.48 0.38
N THR A 48 -17.13 6.53 1.13
CA THR A 48 -15.69 6.27 1.22
C THR A 48 -15.29 5.21 0.21
N THR A 49 -14.03 5.21 -0.21
CA THR A 49 -13.47 4.16 -1.05
C THR A 49 -11.97 4.02 -0.81
N ASP A 50 -11.48 2.79 -0.77
CA ASP A 50 -10.04 2.53 -0.86
C ASP A 50 -9.56 2.78 -2.30
N GLY A 51 -8.29 3.08 -2.53
CA GLY A 51 -7.21 3.27 -1.58
C GLY A 51 -5.88 3.23 -2.34
N PRO A 52 -4.75 3.57 -1.71
CA PRO A 52 -3.61 4.36 -2.21
C PRO A 52 -3.00 4.08 -3.60
N VAL A 53 -3.33 2.97 -4.27
CA VAL A 53 -2.92 2.67 -5.66
C VAL A 53 -4.07 2.75 -6.68
N GLY A 54 -5.21 3.34 -6.30
CA GLY A 54 -6.35 3.58 -7.19
C GLY A 54 -7.67 3.79 -6.45
N VAL A 55 -8.79 3.85 -7.18
CA VAL A 55 -10.13 4.06 -6.60
C VAL A 55 -10.99 2.82 -6.84
N ARG A 56 -11.08 1.93 -5.85
CA ARG A 56 -11.74 0.62 -6.00
C ARG A 56 -13.26 0.71 -6.15
N GLY A 57 -13.88 1.71 -5.55
CA GLY A 57 -15.34 1.80 -5.42
C GLY A 57 -15.87 1.01 -4.22
N SER A 58 -17.10 0.51 -4.36
CA SER A 58 -17.90 -0.09 -3.27
C SER A 58 -17.90 -1.62 -3.24
N THR A 59 -17.10 -2.27 -4.09
CA THR A 59 -17.03 -3.73 -4.18
C THR A 59 -15.57 -4.18 -4.25
N VAL A 60 -15.14 -5.04 -3.32
CA VAL A 60 -13.77 -5.55 -3.21
C VAL A 60 -13.44 -6.51 -4.33
N THR A 61 -14.32 -7.49 -4.58
CA THR A 61 -14.09 -8.55 -5.57
C THR A 61 -15.03 -8.36 -6.76
N ASP A 62 -14.47 -8.34 -7.98
CA ASP A 62 -15.20 -8.10 -9.23
C ASP A 62 -15.94 -6.75 -9.30
N GLY A 63 -15.42 -5.72 -8.60
CA GLY A 63 -15.95 -4.36 -8.65
C GLY A 63 -15.76 -3.65 -10.00
N THR A 64 -16.38 -2.48 -10.13
CA THR A 64 -16.28 -1.61 -11.30
C THR A 64 -14.82 -1.27 -11.60
N THR A 65 -14.36 -1.42 -12.84
CA THR A 65 -12.93 -1.22 -13.15
C THR A 65 -12.47 0.23 -12.98
N ALA A 66 -11.22 0.45 -12.60
CA ALA A 66 -10.65 1.78 -12.36
C ALA A 66 -9.18 1.85 -12.83
N ALA A 67 -8.61 3.05 -12.84
CA ALA A 67 -7.18 3.24 -13.03
C ALA A 67 -6.36 2.67 -11.86
N LEU A 68 -5.39 1.80 -12.17
CA LEU A 68 -4.46 1.23 -11.21
C LEU A 68 -3.08 1.89 -11.34
N THR A 69 -2.70 2.64 -10.31
CA THR A 69 -1.47 3.42 -10.27
C THR A 69 -0.25 2.57 -9.89
N PRO A 70 0.98 3.06 -10.13
CA PRO A 70 2.14 2.54 -9.44
C PRO A 70 1.95 2.54 -7.92
N SER A 71 2.54 1.55 -7.27
CA SER A 71 2.58 1.45 -5.81
C SER A 71 3.23 2.66 -5.16
N ALA A 72 2.86 2.98 -3.92
CA ALA A 72 3.38 4.18 -3.24
C ALA A 72 4.91 4.14 -3.10
N VAL A 73 5.51 2.96 -2.91
CA VAL A 73 6.99 2.81 -2.91
C VAL A 73 7.59 3.12 -4.29
N SER A 74 6.92 2.75 -5.39
CA SER A 74 7.36 3.12 -6.74
C SER A 74 7.26 4.62 -6.97
N LEU A 75 6.14 5.24 -6.56
CA LEU A 75 5.95 6.68 -6.63
C LEU A 75 6.94 7.43 -5.73
N ALA A 76 7.28 6.88 -4.57
CA ALA A 76 8.34 7.42 -3.70
C ALA A 76 9.72 7.35 -4.36
N ALA A 77 9.98 6.29 -5.12
CA ALA A 77 11.22 6.16 -5.87
C ALA A 77 11.40 7.25 -6.94
N THR A 78 10.33 7.93 -7.36
CA THR A 78 10.45 9.07 -8.29
C THR A 78 11.20 10.24 -7.67
N PHE A 79 11.13 10.43 -6.34
CA PHE A 79 11.57 11.64 -5.64
C PHE A 79 11.01 12.94 -6.27
N ASP A 80 9.78 12.87 -6.81
CA ASP A 80 9.16 13.98 -7.54
C ASP A 80 7.74 14.26 -7.06
N THR A 81 7.55 15.37 -6.36
CA THR A 81 6.22 15.80 -5.91
C THR A 81 5.29 16.09 -7.08
N ARG A 82 5.79 16.43 -8.27
CA ARG A 82 4.97 16.72 -9.45
C ARG A 82 4.31 15.46 -10.01
N ILE A 83 5.04 14.34 -10.01
CA ILE A 83 4.47 13.03 -10.39
C ILE A 83 3.37 12.65 -9.42
N VAL A 84 3.63 12.80 -8.11
CA VAL A 84 2.64 12.46 -7.07
C VAL A 84 1.42 13.39 -7.09
N GLU A 85 1.60 14.69 -7.36
CA GLU A 85 0.49 15.63 -7.56
C GLU A 85 -0.34 15.27 -8.80
N GLY A 86 0.30 14.90 -9.92
CA GLY A 86 -0.40 14.42 -11.11
C GLY A 86 -1.23 13.16 -10.85
N ILE A 87 -0.70 12.20 -10.07
CA ILE A 87 -1.46 11.02 -9.62
C ILE A 87 -2.66 11.46 -8.77
N GLY A 88 -2.48 12.43 -7.86
CA GLY A 88 -3.58 12.95 -7.06
C GLY A 88 -4.70 13.58 -7.91
N HIS A 89 -4.36 14.34 -8.95
CA HIS A 89 -5.36 14.91 -9.87
C HIS A 89 -6.09 13.84 -10.69
N LEU A 90 -5.36 12.82 -11.17
CA LEU A 90 -5.95 11.67 -11.86
C LEU A 90 -6.93 10.94 -10.95
N LEU A 91 -6.50 10.58 -9.73
CA LEU A 91 -7.33 9.86 -8.79
C LEU A 91 -8.56 10.65 -8.33
N ALA A 92 -8.50 11.98 -8.31
CA ALA A 92 -9.68 12.79 -8.04
C ALA A 92 -10.80 12.53 -9.07
N THR A 93 -10.46 12.45 -10.36
CA THR A 93 -11.46 12.13 -11.40
C THR A 93 -11.98 10.69 -11.29
N GLU A 94 -11.14 9.73 -10.90
CA GLU A 94 -11.57 8.35 -10.63
C GLU A 94 -12.52 8.28 -9.42
N VAL A 95 -12.30 9.10 -8.38
CA VAL A 95 -13.21 9.20 -7.23
C VAL A 95 -14.59 9.71 -7.66
N GLU A 96 -14.64 10.70 -8.56
CA GLU A 96 -15.88 11.18 -9.16
C GLU A 96 -16.59 10.08 -9.97
N ASP A 97 -15.85 9.28 -10.76
CA ASP A 97 -16.42 8.15 -11.50
C ASP A 97 -17.03 7.10 -10.57
N LYS A 98 -16.41 6.87 -9.40
CA LYS A 98 -16.95 5.98 -8.36
C LYS A 98 -18.03 6.63 -7.49
N LYS A 99 -18.43 7.87 -7.79
CA LYS A 99 -19.42 8.65 -7.02
C LYS A 99 -19.07 8.69 -5.53
N ALA A 100 -17.78 8.76 -5.21
CA ALA A 100 -17.25 8.76 -3.86
C ALA A 100 -16.83 10.17 -3.42
N ASP A 101 -16.65 10.34 -2.11
CA ASP A 101 -16.38 11.62 -1.45
C ASP A 101 -15.07 11.62 -0.66
N VAL A 102 -14.64 10.44 -0.23
CA VAL A 102 -13.48 10.25 0.64
C VAL A 102 -12.61 9.13 0.09
N LEU A 103 -11.39 9.47 -0.34
CA LEU A 103 -10.38 8.48 -0.70
C LEU A 103 -9.57 8.08 0.55
N LEU A 104 -9.51 6.79 0.84
CA LEU A 104 -8.81 6.24 2.00
C LEU A 104 -7.31 6.09 1.74
N ALA A 105 -6.66 7.22 1.50
CA ALA A 105 -5.26 7.36 1.11
C ALA A 105 -4.74 8.75 1.53
N PRO A 106 -3.41 8.98 1.55
CA PRO A 106 -2.34 8.02 1.28
C PRO A 106 -1.89 7.25 2.53
N THR A 107 -1.15 6.15 2.33
CA THR A 107 -0.48 5.41 3.41
C THR A 107 0.95 5.93 3.60
N VAL A 108 1.36 6.19 4.85
CA VAL A 108 2.64 6.83 5.19
C VAL A 108 3.42 6.16 6.33
N CYS A 109 3.07 4.93 6.69
CA CYS A 109 3.82 4.12 7.67
C CYS A 109 5.29 3.90 7.23
N LEU A 110 6.21 3.71 8.17
CA LEU A 110 7.62 3.51 7.82
C LEU A 110 7.88 2.05 7.45
N HIS A 111 8.84 1.81 6.55
CA HIS A 111 9.32 0.46 6.22
C HIS A 111 10.29 0.03 7.32
N ARG A 112 9.75 -0.17 8.52
CA ARG A 112 10.54 -0.48 9.71
C ARG A 112 11.39 -1.74 9.51
N SER A 113 10.81 -2.75 8.85
CA SER A 113 11.48 -3.98 8.47
C SER A 113 11.27 -4.22 6.97
N PRO A 114 12.25 -4.79 6.23
CA PRO A 114 12.04 -5.19 4.84
C PRO A 114 10.99 -6.30 4.69
N LEU A 115 10.56 -6.90 5.80
CA LEU A 115 9.56 -7.97 5.84
C LEU A 115 8.10 -7.47 5.92
N GLY A 116 7.88 -6.17 6.15
CA GLY A 116 6.54 -5.61 6.34
C GLY A 116 5.59 -5.90 5.17
N GLY A 117 4.41 -6.47 5.47
CA GLY A 117 3.44 -6.91 4.46
C GLY A 117 2.88 -5.80 3.57
N ARG A 118 2.79 -4.57 4.10
CA ARG A 118 2.27 -3.38 3.41
C ARG A 118 3.33 -2.34 3.07
N ASN A 119 4.60 -2.71 3.08
CA ASN A 119 5.68 -1.81 2.65
C ASN A 119 5.40 -1.24 1.24
N PHE A 120 4.91 -2.07 0.32
CA PHE A 120 4.57 -1.61 -1.04
C PHE A 120 3.57 -0.44 -1.06
N GLU A 121 2.73 -0.33 -0.04
CA GLU A 121 1.60 0.59 0.04
C GLU A 121 2.00 1.97 0.58
N SER A 122 3.19 2.13 1.17
CA SER A 122 3.57 3.36 1.86
C SER A 122 4.58 4.24 1.10
N PHE A 123 4.44 5.56 1.22
CA PHE A 123 5.39 6.53 0.66
C PHE A 123 6.68 6.68 1.45
N SER A 124 6.69 6.35 2.74
CA SER A 124 7.78 6.78 3.62
C SER A 124 9.06 6.00 3.41
N GLY A 125 9.00 4.75 2.97
CA GLY A 125 10.22 3.94 2.88
C GLY A 125 11.00 3.97 4.20
N ASP A 126 12.29 4.26 4.11
CA ASP A 126 13.18 4.45 5.28
C ASP A 126 13.06 5.85 5.92
N ASP A 127 12.48 6.82 5.23
CA ASP A 127 12.64 8.23 5.55
C ASP A 127 11.31 8.98 5.73
N PRO A 128 11.00 9.45 6.95
CA PRO A 128 9.72 10.07 7.23
C PRO A 128 9.54 11.44 6.55
N PHE A 129 10.62 12.12 6.19
CA PHE A 129 10.55 13.41 5.51
C PHE A 129 10.13 13.23 4.06
N LEU A 130 10.72 12.26 3.34
CA LEU A 130 10.31 11.91 1.98
C LEU A 130 8.80 11.56 1.94
N GLY A 131 8.38 10.62 2.79
CA GLY A 131 6.98 10.19 2.85
C GLY A 131 6.01 11.31 3.15
N GLY A 132 6.33 12.16 4.13
CA GLY A 132 5.49 13.31 4.49
C GLY A 132 5.34 14.33 3.36
N LYS A 133 6.42 14.61 2.61
CA LYS A 133 6.40 15.58 1.51
C LYS A 133 5.59 15.08 0.32
N LEU A 134 5.75 13.81 -0.05
CA LEU A 134 4.97 13.19 -1.12
C LEU A 134 3.49 13.09 -0.74
N ALA A 135 3.19 12.67 0.49
CA ALA A 135 1.82 12.62 0.99
C ALA A 135 1.15 14.00 0.99
N ALA A 136 1.86 15.07 1.38
CA ALA A 136 1.32 16.42 1.32
C ALA A 136 0.96 16.85 -0.13
N ALA A 137 1.81 16.51 -1.09
CA ALA A 137 1.56 16.74 -2.52
C ALA A 137 0.29 15.99 -3.00
N TYR A 138 0.22 14.69 -2.71
CA TYR A 138 -0.92 13.84 -3.01
C TYR A 138 -2.25 14.39 -2.44
N ILE A 139 -2.25 14.75 -1.16
CA ILE A 139 -3.43 15.26 -0.44
C ILE A 139 -3.89 16.59 -1.02
N ARG A 140 -2.98 17.55 -1.26
CA ARG A 140 -3.36 18.85 -1.85
C ARG A 140 -4.01 18.68 -3.22
N ALA A 141 -3.43 17.82 -4.07
CA ALA A 141 -3.95 17.59 -5.41
C ALA A 141 -5.37 17.04 -5.39
N ILE A 142 -5.68 16.04 -4.56
CA ILE A 142 -7.02 15.47 -4.45
C ILE A 142 -8.00 16.47 -3.82
N GLN A 143 -7.63 17.10 -2.70
CA GLN A 143 -8.53 18.03 -2.01
C GLN A 143 -8.83 19.29 -2.82
N SER A 144 -8.00 19.65 -3.81
CA SER A 144 -8.30 20.75 -4.73
C SER A 144 -9.55 20.51 -5.59
N HIS A 145 -10.01 19.26 -5.69
CA HIS A 145 -11.23 18.85 -6.40
C HIS A 145 -12.45 18.68 -5.46
N GLY A 146 -12.36 19.11 -4.21
CA GLY A 146 -13.46 18.95 -3.25
C GLY A 146 -13.62 17.54 -2.67
N ILE A 147 -12.63 16.67 -2.89
CA ILE A 147 -12.62 15.29 -2.40
C ILE A 147 -11.78 15.19 -1.14
N ALA A 148 -12.28 14.51 -0.11
CA ALA A 148 -11.53 14.28 1.11
C ALA A 148 -10.49 13.17 0.95
N THR A 149 -9.37 13.29 1.66
CA THR A 149 -8.37 12.22 1.81
C THR A 149 -8.29 11.76 3.26
N SER A 150 -8.09 10.47 3.48
CA SER A 150 -7.81 9.88 4.79
C SER A 150 -6.37 9.37 4.89
N ILE A 151 -5.46 10.22 5.36
CA ILE A 151 -4.07 9.80 5.61
C ILE A 151 -4.04 8.66 6.65
N LYS A 152 -3.27 7.59 6.37
CA LYS A 152 -3.31 6.36 7.17
C LYS A 152 -1.94 5.66 7.35
N HIS A 153 -1.74 4.85 8.39
CA HIS A 153 -2.63 4.60 9.54
C HIS A 153 -1.98 5.23 10.78
N PHE A 154 -2.67 6.14 11.43
CA PHE A 154 -2.17 6.94 12.56
C PHE A 154 -2.25 6.13 13.86
N VAL A 155 -1.14 5.59 14.37
CA VAL A 155 0.24 5.70 13.88
C VAL A 155 0.97 4.36 14.02
N ALA A 156 2.11 4.22 13.33
CA ALA A 156 3.04 3.11 13.44
C ALA A 156 2.41 1.74 13.12
N ASN A 157 1.49 1.66 12.15
CA ASN A 157 1.09 0.36 11.59
C ASN A 157 2.18 -0.13 10.62
N ASP A 158 3.37 -0.38 11.16
CA ASP A 158 4.59 -0.69 10.41
C ASP A 158 4.79 -2.21 10.21
N GLN A 159 3.86 -3.03 10.70
CA GLN A 159 3.81 -4.48 10.52
C GLN A 159 2.36 -5.00 10.52
N GLU A 160 2.12 -6.12 9.86
CA GLU A 160 0.78 -6.72 9.75
C GLU A 160 0.55 -7.86 10.75
N THR A 161 1.62 -8.56 11.12
CA THR A 161 1.58 -9.68 12.07
C THR A 161 0.95 -9.23 13.38
N ARG A 162 -0.22 -9.81 13.69
CA ARG A 162 -1.01 -9.53 14.91
C ARG A 162 -1.41 -8.06 15.09
N ARG A 163 -1.50 -7.28 14.00
CA ARG A 163 -1.82 -5.83 14.00
C ARG A 163 -3.03 -5.41 14.84
N PHE A 164 -4.00 -6.31 15.05
CA PHE A 164 -5.22 -6.02 15.82
C PHE A 164 -5.07 -6.06 17.34
N ILE A 165 -3.98 -6.62 17.87
CA ILE A 165 -3.80 -6.84 19.32
C ILE A 165 -2.39 -6.52 19.79
N LEU A 166 -1.42 -6.45 18.87
CA LEU A 166 -0.03 -6.16 19.16
C LEU A 166 0.10 -4.83 19.91
N ASN A 167 0.94 -4.83 20.94
CA ASN A 167 1.36 -3.64 21.65
C ASN A 167 2.78 -3.22 21.27
N GLN A 168 2.86 -2.01 20.72
CA GLN A 168 4.08 -1.44 20.20
C GLN A 168 4.68 -0.48 21.21
N HIS A 169 5.83 -0.85 21.77
CA HIS A 169 6.59 -0.02 22.69
C HIS A 169 7.55 0.87 21.91
N ILE A 170 7.18 2.13 21.78
CA ILE A 170 7.89 3.12 20.97
C ILE A 170 8.39 4.24 21.88
N PRO A 171 9.71 4.43 22.03
CA PRO A 171 10.27 5.57 22.74
C PRO A 171 9.72 6.90 22.19
N GLU A 172 9.44 7.88 23.06
CA GLU A 172 8.78 9.13 22.65
C GLU A 172 9.57 9.85 21.56
N ARG A 173 10.90 9.87 21.64
CA ARG A 173 11.74 10.48 20.59
C ARG A 173 11.60 9.77 19.26
N ALA A 174 11.58 8.44 19.24
CA ALA A 174 11.38 7.67 18.00
C ALA A 174 9.97 7.91 17.44
N LEU A 175 8.95 7.91 18.29
CA LEU A 175 7.59 8.25 17.89
C LEU A 175 7.52 9.64 17.25
N ARG A 176 8.20 10.64 17.83
CA ARG A 176 8.19 12.05 17.39
C ARG A 176 9.06 12.34 16.19
N GLU A 177 10.23 11.71 16.06
CA GLU A 177 11.19 11.95 14.98
C GLU A 177 11.01 11.02 13.77
N MET A 178 10.32 9.89 13.95
CA MET A 178 10.11 8.88 12.90
C MET A 178 8.63 8.76 12.53
N HIS A 179 7.82 8.14 13.38
CA HIS A 179 6.49 7.65 12.95
C HIS A 179 5.42 8.76 12.85
N LEU A 180 5.53 9.83 13.64
CA LEU A 180 4.62 10.97 13.59
C LEU A 180 4.98 12.01 12.53
N VAL A 181 6.25 12.08 12.11
CA VAL A 181 6.74 13.13 11.20
C VAL A 181 6.01 13.15 9.84
N PRO A 182 5.72 12.02 9.17
CA PRO A 182 5.00 12.05 7.90
C PRO A 182 3.61 12.70 8.05
N PHE A 183 2.89 12.36 9.12
CA PHE A 183 1.59 12.94 9.45
C PHE A 183 1.71 14.42 9.80
N GLN A 184 2.72 14.79 10.60
CA GLN A 184 2.97 16.19 10.97
C GLN A 184 3.22 17.07 9.74
N ILE A 185 4.04 16.59 8.80
CA ILE A 185 4.32 17.29 7.54
C ILE A 185 3.04 17.41 6.72
N ALA A 186 2.32 16.31 6.49
CA ALA A 186 1.09 16.31 5.71
C ALA A 186 0.00 17.22 6.29
N ILE A 187 -0.19 17.22 7.62
CA ILE A 187 -1.15 18.11 8.28
C ILE A 187 -0.75 19.58 8.12
N ARG A 188 0.53 19.91 8.32
CA ARG A 188 1.02 21.29 8.17
C ARG A 188 0.92 21.80 6.73
N GLU A 189 1.19 20.96 5.75
CA GLU A 189 1.40 21.38 4.35
C GLU A 189 0.23 21.07 3.41
N ALA A 190 -0.75 20.29 3.86
CA ALA A 190 -1.91 19.90 3.06
C ALA A 190 -3.23 19.84 3.85
N ASN A 191 -3.18 19.74 5.18
CA ASN A 191 -4.33 19.66 6.09
C ASN A 191 -5.41 18.66 5.60
N PRO A 192 -5.14 17.33 5.66
CA PRO A 192 -6.10 16.33 5.22
C PRO A 192 -7.42 16.47 5.99
N TRP A 193 -8.55 16.27 5.34
CA TRP A 193 -9.85 16.45 5.97
C TRP A 193 -10.24 15.28 6.87
N THR A 194 -9.65 14.10 6.63
CA THR A 194 -9.79 12.93 7.49
C THR A 194 -8.44 12.27 7.79
N LEU A 195 -8.38 11.54 8.89
CA LEU A 195 -7.22 10.76 9.32
C LEU A 195 -7.71 9.43 9.90
N MET A 196 -7.10 8.32 9.48
CA MET A 196 -7.49 6.98 9.92
C MET A 196 -6.55 6.47 11.00
N THR A 197 -7.09 5.99 12.14
CA THR A 197 -6.28 5.41 13.22
C THR A 197 -5.72 4.05 12.84
N SER A 198 -4.55 3.66 13.36
CA SER A 198 -4.03 2.29 13.23
C SER A 198 -4.81 1.29 14.10
N TYR A 199 -4.60 -0.01 13.84
CA TYR A 199 -5.25 -1.10 14.57
C TYR A 199 -4.65 -1.39 15.94
N SER A 200 -3.34 -1.24 16.08
CA SER A 200 -2.57 -1.77 17.21
C SER A 200 -2.58 -0.86 18.43
N LYS A 201 -2.06 -1.39 19.54
CA LYS A 201 -1.76 -0.57 20.72
C LYS A 201 -0.43 0.15 20.53
N ILE A 202 -0.39 1.41 20.95
CA ILE A 202 0.81 2.24 21.02
C ILE A 202 1.07 2.54 22.48
N ASN A 203 2.17 2.00 23.02
CA ASN A 203 2.58 2.14 24.42
C ASN A 203 1.45 1.79 25.42
N GLY A 204 0.78 0.66 25.19
CA GLY A 204 -0.22 0.08 26.10
C GLY A 204 -1.69 0.39 25.79
N THR A 205 -1.99 1.29 24.85
CA THR A 205 -3.37 1.68 24.51
C THR A 205 -3.61 1.64 23.00
N TYR A 206 -4.73 1.06 22.57
CA TYR A 206 -5.16 1.08 21.16
C TYR A 206 -5.12 2.49 20.58
N ALA A 207 -4.62 2.66 19.36
CA ALA A 207 -4.54 3.97 18.72
C ALA A 207 -5.92 4.68 18.68
N SER A 208 -7.00 3.93 18.46
CA SER A 208 -8.40 4.42 18.50
C SER A 208 -8.87 4.91 19.87
N ASN A 209 -8.22 4.47 20.96
CA ASN A 209 -8.50 4.86 22.35
C ASN A 209 -7.43 5.81 22.94
N ASN A 210 -6.39 6.16 22.17
CA ASN A 210 -5.20 6.79 22.74
C ASN A 210 -5.35 8.33 22.83
N LYS A 211 -5.83 8.81 23.98
CA LYS A 211 -6.03 10.24 24.25
C LYS A 211 -4.76 11.07 24.13
N LYS A 212 -3.58 10.52 24.46
CA LYS A 212 -2.30 11.23 24.31
C LYS A 212 -2.02 11.51 22.84
N LEU A 213 -2.22 10.53 21.96
CA LEU A 213 -2.04 10.70 20.52
C LEU A 213 -3.14 11.59 19.92
N LEU A 214 -4.40 11.25 20.16
CA LEU A 214 -5.53 11.84 19.45
C LEU A 214 -5.97 13.19 20.00
N GLN A 215 -5.94 13.44 21.32
CA GLN A 215 -6.20 14.78 21.87
C GLN A 215 -4.91 15.57 22.05
N GLY A 216 -3.95 15.03 22.79
CA GLY A 216 -2.72 15.75 23.14
C GLY A 216 -1.91 16.17 21.91
N ILE A 217 -1.39 15.21 21.15
CA ILE A 217 -0.54 15.53 20.00
C ILE A 217 -1.36 16.09 18.84
N LEU A 218 -2.37 15.36 18.39
CA LEU A 218 -3.07 15.69 17.15
C LEU A 218 -3.90 16.98 17.27
N ARG A 219 -4.73 17.15 18.32
CA ARG A 219 -5.57 18.35 18.47
C ARG A 219 -4.87 19.49 19.18
N GLU A 220 -4.28 19.26 20.35
CA GLU A 220 -3.76 20.34 21.20
C GLU A 220 -2.42 20.87 20.67
N GLU A 221 -1.48 20.00 20.32
CA GLU A 221 -0.16 20.43 19.84
C GLU A 221 -0.19 20.86 18.36
N TRP A 222 -0.74 20.03 17.47
CA TRP A 222 -0.74 20.30 16.03
C TRP A 222 -1.91 21.17 15.56
N GLY A 223 -2.98 21.26 16.35
CA GLY A 223 -4.16 22.04 15.96
C GLY A 223 -4.99 21.40 14.86
N TYR A 224 -4.86 20.08 14.63
CA TYR A 224 -5.64 19.38 13.61
C TYR A 224 -7.14 19.46 13.95
N ASP A 225 -7.98 19.84 13.00
CA ASP A 225 -9.43 19.97 13.20
C ASP A 225 -10.28 19.06 12.29
N GLY A 226 -9.65 18.25 11.42
CA GLY A 226 -10.33 17.28 10.55
C GLY A 226 -10.97 16.10 11.30
N LEU A 227 -11.66 15.21 10.59
CA LEU A 227 -12.34 14.05 11.17
C LEU A 227 -11.33 12.93 11.46
N VAL A 228 -11.44 12.25 12.61
CA VAL A 228 -10.69 11.00 12.87
C VAL A 228 -11.61 9.82 12.67
N ILE A 229 -11.27 8.93 11.74
CA ILE A 229 -12.02 7.71 11.43
C ILE A 229 -11.26 6.49 11.97
N SER A 230 -11.97 5.44 12.38
CA SER A 230 -11.30 4.16 12.65
C SER A 230 -10.85 3.53 11.34
N ASP A 231 -9.82 2.70 11.39
CA ASP A 231 -9.67 1.64 10.38
C ASP A 231 -10.85 0.66 10.49
N TRP A 232 -11.04 -0.21 9.50
CA TRP A 232 -12.20 -1.10 9.38
C TRP A 232 -12.27 -2.08 10.56
N PHE A 233 -13.31 -1.92 11.38
CA PHE A 233 -13.52 -2.63 12.66
C PHE A 233 -12.50 -2.28 13.75
N GLY A 234 -11.66 -1.27 13.54
CA GLY A 234 -10.61 -0.79 14.46
C GLY A 234 -11.11 0.10 15.61
N THR A 235 -12.41 0.04 15.94
CA THR A 235 -12.96 0.72 17.12
C THR A 235 -12.91 -0.23 18.32
N ASN A 236 -12.04 0.04 19.29
CA ASN A 236 -11.74 -0.87 20.40
C ASN A 236 -12.43 -0.53 21.73
N SER A 237 -13.40 0.38 21.75
CA SER A 237 -14.20 0.66 22.95
C SER A 237 -15.43 1.53 22.61
N ILE A 238 -16.41 1.56 23.53
CA ILE A 238 -17.62 2.37 23.37
C ILE A 238 -17.36 3.82 23.80
N VAL A 239 -17.06 4.05 25.08
CA VAL A 239 -16.84 5.41 25.63
C VAL A 239 -15.40 5.92 25.40
N PRO A 240 -14.34 5.16 25.75
CA PRO A 240 -12.95 5.66 25.68
C PRO A 240 -12.52 6.13 24.28
N SER A 241 -12.94 5.45 23.21
CA SER A 241 -12.57 5.80 21.82
C SER A 241 -13.08 7.19 21.45
N LEU A 242 -14.32 7.50 21.85
CA LEU A 242 -14.92 8.79 21.56
C LEU A 242 -14.34 9.90 22.46
N GLU A 243 -14.04 9.62 23.72
CA GLU A 243 -13.34 10.57 24.60
C GLU A 243 -11.89 10.86 24.17
N ALA A 244 -11.22 9.87 23.55
CA ALA A 244 -9.92 10.06 22.90
C ALA A 244 -10.04 10.92 21.63
N GLY A 245 -11.24 11.04 21.04
CA GLY A 245 -11.51 11.84 19.85
C GLY A 245 -11.38 11.10 18.54
N MET A 246 -11.59 9.78 18.55
CA MET A 246 -11.90 9.01 17.36
C MET A 246 -13.38 9.23 17.03
N ASP A 247 -13.67 9.94 15.93
CA ASP A 247 -14.98 10.55 15.67
C ASP A 247 -15.97 9.61 14.96
N LEU A 248 -15.50 8.80 14.01
CA LEU A 248 -16.36 7.95 13.15
C LEU A 248 -15.93 6.49 13.13
N GLU A 249 -16.78 5.58 13.63
CA GLU A 249 -16.61 4.12 13.54
C GLU A 249 -16.90 3.64 12.11
N MET A 250 -15.92 3.01 11.47
CA MET A 250 -16.08 2.32 10.20
C MET A 250 -15.73 0.83 10.33
N PRO A 251 -16.39 -0.05 9.57
CA PRO A 251 -17.58 0.20 8.76
C PRO A 251 -18.89 0.18 9.56
N GLY A 252 -20.00 0.40 8.85
CA GLY A 252 -21.35 0.06 9.31
C GLY A 252 -21.78 -1.38 9.01
N PRO A 253 -22.94 -1.81 9.54
CA PRO A 253 -23.77 -1.08 10.49
C PRO A 253 -23.09 -0.99 11.87
N ALA A 254 -23.43 0.05 12.64
CA ALA A 254 -22.83 0.35 13.93
C ALA A 254 -22.71 -0.88 14.86
N ARG A 255 -21.51 -1.10 15.42
CA ARG A 255 -21.24 -2.22 16.33
C ARG A 255 -21.03 -1.76 17.76
N LYS A 256 -20.17 -0.74 17.95
CA LYS A 256 -19.93 -0.10 19.27
C LYS A 256 -20.81 1.14 19.44
N ARG A 257 -21.09 1.88 18.36
CA ARG A 257 -21.70 3.22 18.42
C ARG A 257 -23.18 3.28 18.03
N GLY A 258 -23.86 2.14 18.02
CA GLY A 258 -25.31 2.07 17.91
C GLY A 258 -26.00 2.21 19.27
N GLN A 259 -26.93 1.29 19.56
CA GLN A 259 -27.69 1.27 20.82
C GLN A 259 -26.80 1.33 22.07
N LYS A 260 -25.63 0.67 22.04
CA LYS A 260 -24.71 0.64 23.19
C LYS A 260 -24.18 2.03 23.58
N LEU A 261 -23.90 2.91 22.61
CA LEU A 261 -23.46 4.28 22.90
C LEU A 261 -24.63 5.15 23.38
N LEU A 262 -25.82 4.96 22.83
CA LEU A 262 -27.03 5.64 23.29
C LEU A 262 -27.32 5.30 24.76
N ASP A 263 -27.23 4.02 25.12
CA ASP A 263 -27.40 3.56 26.50
C ASP A 263 -26.31 4.16 27.42
N ALA A 264 -25.05 4.20 26.97
CA ALA A 264 -23.97 4.83 27.74
C ALA A 264 -24.24 6.32 28.05
N VAL A 265 -24.78 7.08 27.08
CA VAL A 265 -25.16 8.48 27.31
C VAL A 265 -26.34 8.59 28.28
N ARG A 266 -27.38 7.78 28.11
CA ARG A 266 -28.57 7.77 28.98
C ARG A 266 -28.25 7.35 30.42
N LEU A 267 -27.27 6.46 30.61
CA LEU A 267 -26.74 6.04 31.91
C LEU A 267 -25.79 7.08 32.53
N GLY A 268 -25.48 8.18 31.84
CA GLY A 268 -24.59 9.24 32.32
C GLY A 268 -23.09 8.91 32.23
N HIS A 269 -22.72 7.83 31.54
CA HIS A 269 -21.30 7.47 31.30
C HIS A 269 -20.61 8.43 30.34
N LEU A 270 -21.36 9.10 29.48
CA LEU A 270 -20.83 10.09 28.55
C LEU A 270 -21.78 11.27 28.41
N LYS A 271 -21.24 12.49 28.32
CA LYS A 271 -22.03 13.71 28.09
C LYS A 271 -22.40 13.85 26.62
N GLU A 272 -23.63 14.25 26.34
CA GLU A 272 -24.10 14.57 24.97
C GLU A 272 -23.20 15.57 24.24
N ARG A 273 -22.62 16.55 24.96
CA ARG A 273 -21.65 17.49 24.39
C ARG A 273 -20.44 16.81 23.72
N THR A 274 -20.05 15.61 24.16
CA THR A 274 -18.98 14.84 23.50
C THR A 274 -19.45 14.30 22.16
N ILE A 275 -20.68 13.77 22.09
CA ILE A 275 -21.35 13.33 20.86
C ILE A 275 -21.43 14.49 19.86
N GLU A 276 -21.88 15.66 20.33
CA GLU A 276 -22.02 16.85 19.48
C GLU A 276 -20.71 17.30 18.84
N LYS A 277 -19.58 17.20 19.54
CA LYS A 277 -18.27 17.58 18.99
C LYS A 277 -17.89 16.69 17.81
N SER A 278 -18.05 15.38 17.92
CA SER A 278 -17.75 14.45 16.83
C SER A 278 -18.76 14.54 15.70
N ALA A 279 -20.05 14.71 16.02
CA ALA A 279 -21.09 14.93 15.01
C ALA A 279 -20.84 16.19 14.18
N LYS A 280 -20.39 17.29 14.81
CA LYS A 280 -19.98 18.52 14.10
C LYS A 280 -18.85 18.27 13.11
N ARG A 281 -17.85 17.44 13.43
CA ARG A 281 -16.77 17.11 12.48
C ARG A 281 -17.24 16.31 11.29
N VAL A 282 -18.19 15.39 11.48
CA VAL A 282 -18.84 14.66 10.37
C VAL A 282 -19.61 15.64 9.48
N LEU A 283 -20.37 16.56 10.08
CA LEU A 283 -21.08 17.62 9.37
C LEU A 283 -20.10 18.55 8.63
N GLU A 284 -19.02 18.99 9.26
CA GLU A 284 -17.99 19.81 8.61
C GLU A 284 -17.38 19.11 7.41
N LEU A 285 -17.19 17.78 7.44
CA LEU A 285 -16.75 17.01 6.28
C LEU A 285 -17.78 17.06 5.15
N ILE A 286 -19.07 16.83 5.45
CA ILE A 286 -20.18 16.93 4.48
C ILE A 286 -20.24 18.34 3.87
N TYR A 287 -19.94 19.36 4.67
CA TYR A 287 -19.86 20.73 4.17
C TYR A 287 -18.68 20.89 3.19
N LYS A 288 -17.48 20.46 3.59
CA LYS A 288 -16.23 20.58 2.81
C LYS A 288 -16.30 19.86 1.47
N THR A 289 -16.97 18.71 1.39
CA THR A 289 -17.18 17.99 0.12
C THR A 289 -18.27 18.61 -0.77
N GLY A 290 -18.94 19.67 -0.31
CA GLY A 290 -20.04 20.33 -1.03
C GLY A 290 -21.36 19.55 -1.00
N LYS A 291 -21.39 18.33 -0.43
CA LYS A 291 -22.59 17.47 -0.39
C LYS A 291 -23.76 18.09 0.36
N HIS A 292 -23.52 19.01 1.29
CA HIS A 292 -24.57 19.78 1.97
C HIS A 292 -25.53 20.53 1.02
N ASN A 293 -25.11 20.84 -0.22
CA ASN A 293 -25.96 21.45 -1.25
C ASN A 293 -26.98 20.48 -1.87
N TYR A 294 -26.86 19.18 -1.57
CA TYR A 294 -27.68 18.12 -2.14
C TYR A 294 -28.35 17.29 -1.02
N PRO A 295 -29.30 17.88 -0.27
CA PRO A 295 -29.91 17.25 0.91
C PRO A 295 -30.73 15.99 0.61
N HIS A 296 -31.09 15.78 -0.66
CA HIS A 296 -31.80 14.61 -1.17
C HIS A 296 -30.97 13.86 -2.21
N TRP A 297 -29.64 13.96 -2.13
CA TRP A 297 -28.74 13.27 -3.04
C TRP A 297 -29.00 11.76 -3.00
N ILE A 298 -29.09 11.18 -4.19
CA ILE A 298 -29.14 9.74 -4.41
C ILE A 298 -27.82 9.38 -5.09
N GLU A 299 -27.18 8.32 -4.59
CA GLU A 299 -25.96 7.82 -5.20
C GLU A 299 -26.26 7.20 -6.56
N GLU A 300 -25.66 7.78 -7.59
CA GLU A 300 -25.68 7.24 -8.94
C GLU A 300 -24.77 6.00 -9.05
N PRO A 301 -24.96 5.14 -10.07
CA PRO A 301 -24.05 4.02 -10.32
C PRO A 301 -22.60 4.45 -10.53
N GLU A 302 -21.67 3.60 -10.14
CA GLU A 302 -20.24 3.77 -10.44
C GLU A 302 -19.98 3.60 -11.94
N GLU A 303 -19.01 4.35 -12.45
CA GLU A 303 -18.59 4.32 -13.85
C GLU A 303 -17.18 3.72 -14.00
N ALA A 304 -16.87 3.25 -15.20
CA ALA A 304 -15.59 2.63 -15.58
C ALA A 304 -15.00 3.37 -16.79
N ILE A 305 -14.60 4.63 -16.61
CA ILE A 305 -14.11 5.47 -17.71
C ILE A 305 -12.59 5.32 -17.86
N ASN A 306 -12.18 4.51 -18.84
CA ASN A 306 -10.77 4.36 -19.20
C ASN A 306 -10.31 5.52 -20.12
N ARG A 307 -9.64 6.53 -19.54
CA ARG A 307 -9.18 7.75 -20.26
C ARG A 307 -7.76 7.58 -20.79
N SER A 308 -7.49 7.95 -22.04
CA SER A 308 -6.14 7.89 -22.65
C SER A 308 -5.11 8.70 -21.88
N GLU A 309 -5.48 9.88 -21.38
CA GLU A 309 -4.59 10.75 -20.62
C GLU A 309 -4.14 10.09 -19.31
N HIS A 310 -5.01 9.26 -18.71
CA HIS A 310 -4.64 8.47 -17.53
C HIS A 310 -3.60 7.42 -17.91
N GLN A 311 -3.79 6.71 -19.02
CA GLN A 311 -2.87 5.67 -19.50
C GLN A 311 -1.46 6.24 -19.72
N ASP A 312 -1.36 7.35 -20.45
CA ASP A 312 -0.10 8.02 -20.76
C ASP A 312 0.63 8.49 -19.48
N PHE A 313 -0.11 9.09 -18.54
CA PHE A 313 0.47 9.57 -17.30
C PHE A 313 0.87 8.42 -16.37
N LEU A 314 0.08 7.35 -16.31
CA LEU A 314 0.39 6.15 -15.54
C LEU A 314 1.66 5.47 -16.06
N ARG A 315 1.82 5.36 -17.38
CA ARG A 315 3.05 4.85 -18.01
C ARG A 315 4.27 5.70 -17.67
N THR A 316 4.10 7.03 -17.69
CA THR A 316 5.16 7.98 -17.29
C THR A 316 5.55 7.81 -15.82
N ALA A 317 4.57 7.81 -14.91
CA ALA A 317 4.79 7.64 -13.48
C ALA A 317 5.44 6.27 -13.16
N ALA A 318 5.01 5.23 -13.88
CA ALA A 318 5.58 3.90 -13.78
C ALA A 318 7.06 3.87 -14.19
N ALA A 319 7.39 4.42 -15.36
CA ALA A 319 8.75 4.45 -15.88
C ALA A 319 9.70 5.30 -15.00
N ASP A 320 9.21 6.43 -14.47
CA ASP A 320 9.97 7.31 -13.57
C ASP A 320 10.25 6.68 -12.20
N GLY A 321 9.47 5.67 -11.78
CA GLY A 321 9.65 4.92 -10.54
C GLY A 321 10.65 3.76 -10.66
N ILE A 322 10.95 3.28 -11.87
CA ILE A 322 11.91 2.19 -12.09
C ILE A 322 13.33 2.66 -11.71
N VAL A 323 14.02 1.85 -10.91
CA VAL A 323 15.38 2.16 -10.44
C VAL A 323 16.39 1.23 -11.11
N LEU A 324 17.37 1.81 -11.81
CA LEU A 324 18.50 1.07 -12.35
C LEU A 324 19.55 0.86 -11.25
N LEU A 325 19.73 -0.39 -10.82
CA LEU A 325 20.63 -0.75 -9.73
C LEU A 325 22.04 -1.11 -10.22
N LYS A 326 22.15 -1.79 -11.37
CA LYS A 326 23.42 -2.14 -12.00
C LYS A 326 23.28 -2.06 -13.52
N ASN A 327 24.35 -1.65 -14.20
CA ASN A 327 24.49 -1.72 -15.66
C ASN A 327 25.96 -1.73 -16.09
N THR A 328 26.78 -2.61 -15.49
CA THR A 328 28.25 -2.54 -15.61
C THR A 328 28.78 -2.97 -16.98
N ARG A 329 27.97 -3.66 -17.78
CA ARG A 329 28.30 -4.08 -19.16
C ARG A 329 27.62 -3.22 -20.22
N ASN A 330 26.91 -2.16 -19.83
CA ASN A 330 26.13 -1.30 -20.73
C ASN A 330 25.17 -2.10 -21.64
N LEU A 331 24.50 -3.11 -21.07
CA LEU A 331 23.47 -3.87 -21.80
C LEU A 331 22.22 -3.01 -22.04
N LEU A 332 21.96 -2.08 -21.13
CA LEU A 332 20.88 -1.10 -21.24
C LEU A 332 21.43 0.30 -21.64
N PRO A 333 20.69 1.07 -22.45
CA PRO A 333 19.43 0.69 -23.09
C PRO A 333 19.63 -0.36 -24.20
N LEU A 334 18.67 -1.27 -24.32
CA LEU A 334 18.67 -2.38 -25.27
C LEU A 334 18.60 -1.83 -26.71
N GLN A 335 19.58 -2.23 -27.52
CA GLN A 335 19.65 -1.83 -28.93
C GLN A 335 18.81 -2.77 -29.80
N LEU A 336 17.59 -2.35 -30.14
CA LEU A 336 16.71 -3.06 -31.06
C LEU A 336 17.29 -3.05 -32.48
N ARG A 337 17.42 -4.22 -33.08
CA ARG A 337 17.96 -4.41 -34.44
C ARG A 337 17.37 -5.65 -35.10
N PRO A 338 17.28 -5.70 -36.45
CA PRO A 338 16.82 -6.89 -37.15
C PRO A 338 17.62 -8.14 -36.76
N GLY A 339 16.91 -9.27 -36.57
CA GLY A 339 17.51 -10.55 -36.20
C GLY A 339 17.84 -10.71 -34.71
N LEU A 340 17.59 -9.71 -33.86
CA LEU A 340 17.80 -9.82 -32.41
C LEU A 340 16.92 -10.92 -31.81
N ARG A 341 17.53 -11.84 -31.05
CA ARG A 341 16.82 -12.89 -30.30
C ARG A 341 16.74 -12.51 -28.83
N VAL A 342 15.53 -12.32 -28.33
CA VAL A 342 15.24 -11.92 -26.95
C VAL A 342 14.52 -13.07 -26.24
N ALA A 343 15.05 -13.51 -25.11
CA ALA A 343 14.36 -14.43 -24.22
C ALA A 343 13.74 -13.66 -23.06
N PHE A 344 12.45 -13.82 -22.83
CA PHE A 344 11.80 -13.48 -21.57
C PHE A 344 11.75 -14.71 -20.68
N ILE A 345 12.36 -14.63 -19.51
CA ILE A 345 12.46 -15.78 -18.59
C ILE A 345 11.95 -15.39 -17.22
N GLY A 346 11.28 -16.31 -16.54
CA GLY A 346 10.95 -16.21 -15.14
C GLY A 346 9.45 -16.07 -14.89
N PRO A 347 9.01 -16.38 -13.66
CA PRO A 347 7.60 -16.56 -13.33
C PRO A 347 6.76 -15.30 -13.53
N ASN A 348 7.38 -14.11 -13.45
CA ASN A 348 6.68 -12.84 -13.59
C ASN A 348 6.68 -12.32 -15.04
N SER A 349 7.37 -12.95 -15.97
CA SER A 349 7.56 -12.42 -17.33
C SER A 349 6.27 -12.37 -18.16
N ARG A 350 5.32 -13.28 -17.90
CA ARG A 350 3.96 -13.29 -18.46
C ARG A 350 2.85 -13.04 -17.44
N GLN A 351 3.19 -12.49 -16.26
CA GLN A 351 2.20 -12.15 -15.25
C GLN A 351 2.07 -10.63 -15.10
N SER A 352 0.84 -10.17 -14.90
CA SER A 352 0.56 -8.78 -14.54
C SER A 352 0.70 -8.57 -13.03
N VAL A 353 1.94 -8.43 -12.55
CA VAL A 353 2.22 -8.13 -11.13
C VAL A 353 2.14 -6.62 -10.86
N ALA A 354 0.91 -6.10 -10.87
CA ALA A 354 0.63 -4.67 -10.92
C ALA A 354 0.53 -3.98 -9.55
N ALA A 355 0.23 -4.74 -8.48
CA ALA A 355 0.03 -4.24 -7.12
C ALA A 355 0.30 -5.33 -6.07
N GLY A 356 0.50 -4.91 -4.81
CA GLY A 356 0.46 -5.81 -3.66
C GLY A 356 -0.97 -6.15 -3.22
N GLY A 357 -1.12 -7.09 -2.29
CA GLY A 357 -2.42 -7.62 -1.85
C GLY A 357 -3.16 -6.77 -0.82
N GLY A 358 -4.46 -7.02 -0.70
CA GLY A 358 -5.32 -6.41 0.31
C GLY A 358 -6.07 -5.16 -0.15
N SER A 359 -6.37 -4.26 0.80
CA SER A 359 -7.21 -3.07 0.58
C SER A 359 -6.64 -2.06 -0.40
N ALA A 360 -5.36 -2.14 -0.78
CA ALA A 360 -4.80 -1.29 -1.82
C ALA A 360 -5.23 -1.75 -3.23
N ASN A 361 -5.41 -3.06 -3.45
CA ASN A 361 -5.65 -3.59 -4.79
C ASN A 361 -7.08 -3.30 -5.29
N LEU A 362 -7.26 -3.32 -6.61
CA LEU A 362 -8.54 -3.12 -7.27
C LEU A 362 -8.65 -3.90 -8.59
N ASN A 363 -9.81 -3.81 -9.24
CA ASN A 363 -10.04 -4.34 -10.58
C ASN A 363 -9.61 -3.30 -11.64
N PRO A 364 -8.47 -3.46 -12.33
CA PRO A 364 -7.99 -2.44 -13.25
C PRO A 364 -8.78 -2.46 -14.57
N HIS A 365 -8.77 -1.36 -15.34
CA HIS A 365 -9.36 -1.34 -16.67
C HIS A 365 -8.78 -2.41 -17.62
N TYR A 366 -7.48 -2.65 -17.51
CA TYR A 366 -6.76 -3.67 -18.25
C TYR A 366 -5.47 -4.03 -17.51
N ARG A 367 -4.77 -5.05 -18.00
CA ARG A 367 -3.52 -5.56 -17.43
C ARG A 367 -2.51 -5.73 -18.56
N THR A 368 -1.33 -5.15 -18.40
CA THR A 368 -0.19 -5.41 -19.29
C THR A 368 0.76 -6.42 -18.66
N THR A 369 1.48 -7.17 -19.49
CA THR A 369 2.56 -8.07 -19.03
C THR A 369 3.89 -7.62 -19.62
N PRO A 370 5.04 -7.90 -18.96
CA PRO A 370 6.35 -7.58 -19.51
C PRO A 370 6.59 -8.16 -20.91
N PHE A 371 6.22 -9.43 -21.12
CA PHE A 371 6.41 -10.13 -22.38
C PHE A 371 5.51 -9.56 -23.49
N ASP A 372 4.19 -9.48 -23.26
CA ASP A 372 3.24 -9.08 -24.30
C ASP A 372 3.50 -7.65 -24.74
N SER A 373 3.70 -6.72 -23.79
CA SER A 373 4.08 -5.35 -24.09
C SER A 373 5.37 -5.26 -24.90
N PHE A 374 6.38 -6.09 -24.61
CA PHE A 374 7.61 -6.08 -25.39
C PHE A 374 7.35 -6.55 -26.83
N VAL A 375 6.63 -7.67 -27.01
CA VAL A 375 6.28 -8.21 -28.34
C VAL A 375 5.52 -7.17 -29.16
N GLU A 376 4.44 -6.61 -28.61
CA GLU A 376 3.58 -5.64 -29.29
C GLU A 376 4.36 -4.41 -29.76
N ASN A 377 5.32 -3.92 -28.97
CA ASN A 377 6.10 -2.74 -29.31
C ASN A 377 7.31 -3.03 -30.23
N VAL A 378 7.88 -4.25 -30.22
CA VAL A 378 8.99 -4.62 -31.13
C VAL A 378 8.56 -5.12 -32.50
N ASP A 379 7.30 -5.53 -32.69
CA ASP A 379 6.76 -5.90 -34.00
C ASP A 379 6.86 -4.74 -35.02
N LEU A 380 7.08 -3.52 -34.54
CA LEU A 380 7.42 -2.34 -35.34
C LEU A 380 8.83 -2.41 -35.99
N VAL A 381 9.69 -3.33 -35.53
CA VAL A 381 11.06 -3.57 -36.02
C VAL A 381 11.13 -4.98 -36.64
N PRO A 382 11.24 -5.10 -37.99
CA PRO A 382 11.20 -6.40 -38.65
C PRO A 382 12.30 -7.37 -38.20
N GLY A 383 11.91 -8.62 -37.93
CA GLY A 383 12.82 -9.74 -37.74
C GLY A 383 13.40 -9.91 -36.33
N ILE A 384 12.87 -9.22 -35.32
CA ILE A 384 13.17 -9.53 -33.91
C ILE A 384 12.40 -10.80 -33.51
N SER A 385 13.07 -11.74 -32.85
CA SER A 385 12.46 -12.95 -32.33
C SER A 385 12.39 -12.85 -30.81
N VAL A 386 11.18 -12.92 -30.26
CA VAL A 386 10.94 -12.88 -28.81
C VAL A 386 10.32 -14.20 -28.39
N LYS A 387 10.97 -14.90 -27.46
CA LYS A 387 10.51 -16.18 -26.92
C LYS A 387 10.36 -16.10 -25.40
N HIS A 388 9.58 -17.00 -24.83
CA HIS A 388 9.29 -17.04 -23.40
C HIS A 388 9.56 -18.44 -22.82
N ALA A 389 10.10 -18.48 -21.59
CA ALA A 389 10.12 -19.68 -20.75
C ALA A 389 9.80 -19.31 -19.29
N GLN A 390 8.99 -20.13 -18.62
CA GLN A 390 8.57 -19.83 -17.24
C GLN A 390 9.72 -19.98 -16.23
N GLY A 391 10.60 -20.97 -16.41
CA GLY A 391 11.76 -21.21 -15.54
C GLY A 391 11.42 -21.94 -14.24
N CYS A 392 10.52 -21.39 -13.42
CA CYS A 392 10.09 -22.03 -12.18
C CYS A 392 8.70 -21.56 -11.73
N LEU A 393 8.10 -22.28 -10.78
CA LEU A 393 6.92 -21.80 -10.07
C LEU A 393 7.31 -20.81 -8.97
N SER A 394 6.44 -19.83 -8.69
CA SER A 394 6.61 -18.85 -7.60
C SER A 394 5.34 -18.65 -6.78
N ASN A 395 4.29 -19.41 -7.06
CA ASN A 395 2.99 -19.27 -6.41
C ASN A 395 3.10 -19.60 -4.92
N LYS A 396 2.43 -18.80 -4.08
CA LYS A 396 2.35 -19.07 -2.65
C LYS A 396 1.29 -20.13 -2.37
N TRP A 397 0.18 -20.02 -3.08
CA TRP A 397 -0.97 -20.91 -3.04
C TRP A 397 -1.23 -21.50 -4.41
N ILE A 398 -1.95 -22.60 -4.49
CA ILE A 398 -2.36 -23.17 -5.78
C ILE A 398 -3.17 -22.10 -6.54
N PRO A 399 -2.89 -21.81 -7.82
CA PRO A 399 -3.63 -20.83 -8.61
C PRO A 399 -5.15 -21.00 -8.50
N LEU A 400 -5.88 -19.89 -8.66
CA LEU A 400 -7.33 -19.94 -8.82
C LEU A 400 -7.71 -20.77 -10.06
N VAL A 401 -8.98 -21.20 -10.13
CA VAL A 401 -9.43 -22.05 -11.23
C VAL A 401 -9.18 -21.37 -12.59
N PRO A 402 -8.76 -22.12 -13.63
CA PRO A 402 -8.45 -21.57 -14.94
C PRO A 402 -9.72 -21.21 -15.74
N GLU A 403 -9.56 -20.55 -16.89
CA GLU A 403 -10.65 -20.24 -17.83
C GLU A 403 -11.43 -21.47 -18.31
N THR A 404 -10.78 -22.65 -18.29
CA THR A 404 -11.43 -23.93 -18.57
C THR A 404 -12.37 -24.41 -17.47
N CYS A 405 -12.45 -23.71 -16.33
CA CYS A 405 -13.50 -23.86 -15.34
C CYS A 405 -14.63 -22.87 -15.63
N VAL A 406 -15.79 -23.39 -16.03
CA VAL A 406 -16.97 -22.59 -16.41
C VAL A 406 -18.16 -22.87 -15.51
N SER A 407 -19.01 -21.87 -15.35
CA SER A 407 -20.26 -21.99 -14.63
C SER A 407 -21.24 -22.88 -15.43
N PRO A 408 -21.84 -23.92 -14.82
CA PRO A 408 -22.81 -24.77 -15.51
C PRO A 408 -24.08 -24.02 -15.96
N MET A 409 -24.37 -22.88 -15.31
CA MET A 409 -25.57 -22.08 -15.59
C MET A 409 -25.37 -21.05 -16.70
N THR A 410 -24.14 -20.57 -16.90
CA THR A 410 -23.86 -19.46 -17.83
C THR A 410 -22.89 -19.82 -18.95
N GLY A 411 -22.11 -20.90 -18.80
CA GLY A 411 -21.01 -21.25 -19.70
C GLY A 411 -19.83 -20.28 -19.65
N GLN A 412 -19.87 -19.27 -18.78
CA GLN A 412 -18.79 -18.29 -18.60
C GLN A 412 -17.80 -18.76 -17.54
N HIS A 413 -16.54 -18.32 -17.66
CA HIS A 413 -15.48 -18.64 -16.71
C HIS A 413 -15.89 -18.33 -15.26
N GLY A 414 -15.69 -19.30 -14.37
CA GLY A 414 -15.91 -19.16 -12.93
C GLY A 414 -16.95 -20.14 -12.40
N LEU A 415 -17.65 -19.76 -11.32
CA LEU A 415 -18.54 -20.63 -10.56
C LEU A 415 -19.96 -20.06 -10.52
N TYR A 416 -20.98 -20.92 -10.41
CA TYR A 416 -22.34 -20.50 -10.06
C TYR A 416 -22.55 -20.67 -8.56
N MET A 417 -22.81 -19.60 -7.83
CA MET A 417 -22.91 -19.61 -6.37
C MET A 417 -24.34 -19.35 -5.89
N GLU A 418 -24.87 -20.27 -5.09
CA GLU A 418 -26.15 -20.19 -4.39
C GLU A 418 -25.93 -19.90 -2.90
N LEU A 419 -26.80 -19.07 -2.33
CA LEU A 419 -26.80 -18.68 -0.91
C LEU A 419 -28.13 -19.09 -0.26
N PHE A 420 -28.06 -19.74 0.90
CA PHE A 420 -29.20 -20.25 1.65
C PHE A 420 -29.29 -19.56 3.01
N GLY A 421 -30.49 -19.14 3.42
CA GLY A 421 -30.73 -18.47 4.71
C GLY A 421 -30.67 -19.39 5.94
N ASN A 422 -30.09 -20.58 5.81
CA ASN A 422 -29.91 -21.60 6.84
C ASN A 422 -28.49 -22.17 6.74
N THR A 423 -28.12 -23.09 7.65
CA THR A 423 -26.78 -23.72 7.66
C THR A 423 -26.79 -25.14 7.11
N THR A 424 -27.88 -25.58 6.48
CA THR A 424 -28.11 -26.97 6.06
C THR A 424 -28.11 -27.16 4.55
N LEU A 425 -27.83 -26.10 3.76
CA LEU A 425 -27.81 -26.11 2.28
C LEU A 425 -29.12 -26.64 1.67
N SER A 426 -30.24 -26.40 2.34
CA SER A 426 -31.53 -27.00 2.00
C SER A 426 -32.58 -25.94 1.66
N GLY A 427 -33.59 -26.37 0.88
CA GLY A 427 -34.65 -25.51 0.39
C GLY A 427 -34.22 -24.67 -0.82
N GLN A 428 -35.03 -23.66 -1.15
CA GLN A 428 -34.74 -22.74 -2.24
C GLN A 428 -33.62 -21.76 -1.84
N ALA A 429 -32.65 -21.56 -2.73
CA ALA A 429 -31.63 -20.53 -2.54
C ALA A 429 -32.27 -19.15 -2.42
N ALA A 430 -31.89 -18.39 -1.40
CA ALA A 430 -32.38 -17.03 -1.18
C ALA A 430 -31.74 -16.02 -2.15
N ALA A 431 -30.58 -16.35 -2.70
CA ALA A 431 -29.93 -15.63 -3.79
C ALA A 431 -29.01 -16.59 -4.55
N ALA A 432 -28.76 -16.29 -5.83
CA ALA A 432 -27.74 -16.98 -6.61
C ALA A 432 -27.11 -16.01 -7.62
N SER A 433 -25.84 -16.23 -7.95
CA SER A 433 -25.10 -15.37 -8.88
C SER A 433 -23.92 -16.11 -9.49
N HIS A 434 -23.57 -15.75 -10.73
CA HIS A 434 -22.30 -16.12 -11.32
C HIS A 434 -21.14 -15.36 -10.62
N ARG A 435 -20.09 -16.09 -10.26
CA ARG A 435 -18.83 -15.58 -9.70
C ARG A 435 -17.74 -15.75 -10.75
N LYS A 436 -17.10 -14.65 -11.15
CA LYS A 436 -16.03 -14.65 -12.18
C LYS A 436 -14.68 -15.14 -11.66
N THR A 437 -14.60 -15.37 -10.35
CA THR A 437 -13.40 -15.83 -9.65
C THR A 437 -13.76 -16.95 -8.68
N SER A 438 -12.80 -17.83 -8.42
CA SER A 438 -12.89 -18.87 -7.40
C SER A 438 -12.39 -18.41 -6.01
N MET A 439 -12.20 -17.10 -5.84
CA MET A 439 -12.15 -16.43 -4.54
C MET A 439 -13.58 -16.07 -4.10
N LEU A 440 -14.27 -17.01 -3.45
CA LEU A 440 -15.69 -16.93 -3.09
C LEU A 440 -15.93 -16.05 -1.84
N THR A 441 -15.51 -14.79 -1.92
CA THR A 441 -15.63 -13.81 -0.84
C THR A 441 -17.11 -13.55 -0.55
N CYS A 442 -17.48 -13.59 0.73
CA CYS A 442 -18.80 -13.19 1.22
C CYS A 442 -18.60 -12.05 2.23
N TYR A 443 -18.51 -10.83 1.71
CA TYR A 443 -18.24 -9.65 2.52
C TYR A 443 -19.19 -8.51 2.11
N ASP A 444 -18.75 -7.63 1.23
CA ASP A 444 -19.51 -6.49 0.69
C ASP A 444 -20.42 -6.87 -0.49
N ASN A 445 -20.29 -8.08 -1.01
CA ASN A 445 -21.09 -8.65 -2.08
C ASN A 445 -22.20 -9.61 -1.59
N LEU A 446 -22.47 -9.65 -0.28
CA LEU A 446 -23.60 -10.38 0.28
C LEU A 446 -24.93 -9.69 -0.11
N PRO A 447 -25.99 -10.45 -0.48
CA PRO A 447 -27.28 -9.85 -0.75
C PRO A 447 -27.82 -9.13 0.49
N LYS A 448 -28.53 -8.01 0.31
CA LYS A 448 -29.05 -7.17 1.42
C LYS A 448 -29.93 -7.92 2.43
N SER A 449 -30.54 -9.04 2.03
CA SER A 449 -31.32 -9.92 2.92
C SER A 449 -30.45 -10.68 3.92
N PHE A 450 -29.15 -10.80 3.66
CA PHE A 450 -28.17 -11.37 4.56
C PHE A 450 -27.51 -10.26 5.38
N THR A 451 -27.21 -10.58 6.63
CA THR A 451 -26.49 -9.67 7.52
C THR A 451 -25.16 -10.32 7.87
N PRO A 452 -24.01 -9.65 7.65
CA PRO A 452 -22.73 -10.15 8.13
C PRO A 452 -22.81 -10.52 9.62
N GLY A 453 -22.48 -11.77 9.95
CA GLY A 453 -22.57 -12.33 11.30
C GLY A 453 -23.84 -13.11 11.64
N LYS A 454 -24.87 -13.09 10.79
CA LYS A 454 -25.93 -14.09 10.85
C LYS A 454 -25.50 -15.34 10.10
N ARG A 455 -25.85 -16.52 10.63
CA ARG A 455 -25.44 -17.78 10.03
C ARG A 455 -26.19 -18.07 8.72
N TYR A 456 -25.46 -18.50 7.70
CA TYR A 456 -25.98 -18.93 6.39
C TYR A 456 -25.07 -20.00 5.78
N SER A 457 -25.46 -20.59 4.66
CA SER A 457 -24.64 -21.51 3.88
C SER A 457 -24.63 -21.16 2.40
N TYR A 458 -23.63 -21.66 1.68
CA TYR A 458 -23.49 -21.47 0.24
C TYR A 458 -23.05 -22.74 -0.46
N ARG A 459 -23.46 -22.86 -1.73
CA ARG A 459 -22.97 -23.88 -2.67
C ARG A 459 -22.47 -23.17 -3.93
N ALA A 460 -21.24 -23.44 -4.34
CA ALA A 460 -20.70 -22.96 -5.61
C ALA A 460 -20.34 -24.14 -6.52
N THR A 461 -20.81 -24.11 -7.77
CA THR A 461 -20.62 -25.21 -8.72
C THR A 461 -19.96 -24.70 -10.01
N GLY A 462 -18.97 -25.43 -10.49
CA GLY A 462 -18.28 -25.23 -11.77
C GLY A 462 -18.09 -26.52 -12.53
N LEU A 463 -17.81 -26.42 -13.82
CA LEU A 463 -17.42 -27.50 -14.70
C LEU A 463 -15.97 -27.26 -15.09
N ILE A 464 -15.06 -28.14 -14.70
CA ILE A 464 -13.63 -28.01 -14.96
C ILE A 464 -13.16 -29.01 -16.01
N THR A 465 -12.44 -28.51 -17.01
CA THR A 465 -11.87 -29.33 -18.09
C THR A 465 -10.35 -29.09 -18.14
N PRO A 466 -9.51 -30.03 -17.68
CA PRO A 466 -8.06 -29.86 -17.75
C PRO A 466 -7.55 -29.96 -19.20
N ASN A 467 -6.46 -29.27 -19.49
CA ASN A 467 -5.81 -29.30 -20.81
C ASN A 467 -4.80 -30.46 -20.93
N THR A 468 -4.25 -30.91 -19.81
CA THR A 468 -3.30 -32.03 -19.74
C THR A 468 -3.92 -33.23 -19.04
N THR A 469 -3.37 -34.43 -19.32
CA THR A 469 -3.70 -35.65 -18.58
C THR A 469 -2.63 -35.85 -17.54
N GLY A 470 -2.98 -35.96 -16.26
CA GLY A 470 -1.99 -36.07 -15.20
C GLY A 470 -2.57 -35.99 -13.79
N ARG A 471 -1.70 -35.94 -12.78
CA ARG A 471 -2.06 -35.73 -11.37
C ARG A 471 -2.16 -34.24 -11.06
N HIS A 472 -3.35 -33.69 -11.17
CA HIS A 472 -3.62 -32.28 -10.92
C HIS A 472 -3.90 -32.01 -9.45
N THR A 473 -3.57 -30.81 -8.97
CA THR A 473 -3.74 -30.41 -7.57
C THR A 473 -4.94 -29.50 -7.42
N PHE A 474 -5.90 -29.90 -6.58
CA PHE A 474 -6.96 -29.05 -6.05
C PHE A 474 -6.54 -28.44 -4.72
N SER A 475 -7.08 -27.28 -4.38
CA SER A 475 -6.91 -26.69 -3.06
C SER A 475 -8.14 -25.98 -2.52
N LEU A 476 -8.30 -26.00 -1.19
CA LEU A 476 -9.35 -25.28 -0.48
C LEU A 476 -8.77 -24.60 0.77
N GLY A 477 -9.09 -23.33 0.95
CA GLY A 477 -8.97 -22.63 2.23
C GLY A 477 -10.25 -21.86 2.54
N SER A 478 -10.72 -21.88 3.79
CA SER A 478 -12.03 -21.31 4.14
C SER A 478 -12.06 -20.54 5.47
N CYS A 479 -12.93 -19.53 5.56
CA CYS A 479 -13.14 -18.75 6.79
C CYS A 479 -14.06 -19.47 7.79
N GLY A 480 -14.98 -20.32 7.32
CA GLY A 480 -15.87 -21.18 8.11
C GLY A 480 -15.81 -22.65 7.67
N PRO A 481 -16.71 -23.52 8.18
CA PRO A 481 -16.87 -24.88 7.67
C PRO A 481 -17.03 -24.90 6.15
N SER A 482 -16.25 -25.73 5.46
CA SER A 482 -16.37 -25.88 4.00
C SER A 482 -15.89 -27.24 3.53
N ARG A 483 -16.31 -27.66 2.33
CA ARG A 483 -15.79 -28.86 1.67
C ARG A 483 -15.78 -28.69 0.16
N MET A 484 -14.97 -29.51 -0.50
CA MET A 484 -14.85 -29.59 -1.95
C MET A 484 -15.17 -31.01 -2.40
N LEU A 485 -16.00 -31.09 -3.45
CA LEU A 485 -16.36 -32.32 -4.12
C LEU A 485 -16.03 -32.23 -5.61
N VAL A 486 -15.61 -33.36 -6.18
CA VAL A 486 -15.48 -33.56 -7.63
C VAL A 486 -16.38 -34.73 -8.02
N ASP A 487 -17.31 -34.51 -8.94
CA ASP A 487 -18.35 -35.48 -9.34
C ASP A 487 -19.04 -36.14 -8.14
N ASP A 488 -19.49 -35.29 -7.20
CA ASP A 488 -20.16 -35.65 -5.95
C ASP A 488 -19.31 -36.47 -4.95
N VAL A 489 -18.01 -36.68 -5.23
CA VAL A 489 -17.05 -37.29 -4.30
C VAL A 489 -16.32 -36.21 -3.52
N GLU A 490 -16.44 -36.22 -2.19
CA GLU A 490 -15.70 -35.30 -1.31
C GLU A 490 -14.19 -35.59 -1.37
N ILE A 491 -13.40 -34.59 -1.77
CA ILE A 491 -11.94 -34.69 -1.89
C ILE A 491 -11.18 -33.83 -0.87
N ILE A 492 -11.81 -32.76 -0.35
CA ILE A 492 -11.25 -31.94 0.74
C ILE A 492 -12.37 -31.58 1.72
N SER A 493 -12.15 -31.83 3.01
CA SER A 493 -13.11 -31.50 4.07
C SER A 493 -12.48 -30.57 5.11
N LEU A 494 -13.11 -29.42 5.30
CA LEU A 494 -12.87 -28.45 6.37
C LEU A 494 -14.16 -28.28 7.21
N TRP A 495 -15.02 -29.30 7.25
CA TRP A 495 -16.37 -29.19 7.82
C TRP A 495 -16.38 -29.02 9.34
N ASP A 496 -15.36 -29.54 10.04
CA ASP A 496 -15.24 -29.48 11.49
C ASP A 496 -14.63 -28.15 12.01
N ARG A 497 -14.40 -27.17 11.13
CA ARG A 497 -13.85 -25.86 11.53
C ARG A 497 -14.78 -25.14 12.50
N THR A 498 -14.18 -24.64 13.56
CA THR A 498 -14.79 -23.74 14.54
C THR A 498 -14.11 -22.37 14.50
N LYS A 499 -14.64 -21.39 15.26
CA LYS A 499 -14.01 -20.06 15.41
C LYS A 499 -12.59 -20.10 15.99
N ASP A 500 -12.28 -21.17 16.75
CA ASP A 500 -11.00 -21.40 17.45
C ASP A 500 -10.01 -22.21 16.61
N SER A 501 -10.40 -22.64 15.41
CA SER A 501 -9.51 -23.37 14.51
C SER A 501 -8.35 -22.52 14.02
N GLU A 502 -7.22 -23.17 13.73
CA GLU A 502 -6.02 -22.53 13.20
C GLU A 502 -6.34 -21.70 11.95
N ARG A 503 -5.64 -20.57 11.82
CA ARG A 503 -5.77 -19.65 10.69
C ARG A 503 -4.45 -19.53 9.97
N SER A 504 -4.53 -19.25 8.69
CA SER A 504 -3.38 -18.94 7.84
C SER A 504 -3.50 -17.55 7.26
N GLU A 505 -2.51 -17.18 6.47
CA GLU A 505 -2.41 -15.90 5.74
C GLU A 505 -3.52 -15.72 4.68
N LEU A 506 -4.23 -16.79 4.30
CA LEU A 506 -5.34 -16.74 3.35
C LEU A 506 -6.51 -15.87 3.84
N PHE A 507 -7.18 -15.20 2.90
CA PHE A 507 -8.27 -14.24 3.18
C PHE A 507 -7.88 -13.26 4.28
N MET A 508 -6.84 -12.45 4.08
CA MET A 508 -6.46 -11.41 5.05
C MET A 508 -6.29 -11.96 6.49
N ALA A 509 -5.66 -13.12 6.59
CA ALA A 509 -5.46 -13.85 7.84
C ALA A 509 -6.71 -14.43 8.54
N TYR A 510 -7.84 -14.61 7.83
CA TYR A 510 -9.08 -15.16 8.39
C TYR A 510 -9.32 -16.64 8.09
N ALA A 511 -8.78 -17.16 6.99
CA ALA A 511 -9.07 -18.51 6.51
C ALA A 511 -8.19 -19.58 7.16
N SER A 512 -8.56 -20.84 6.97
CA SER A 512 -7.73 -22.00 7.30
C SER A 512 -6.40 -21.99 6.54
N PRO A 513 -5.42 -22.81 6.97
CA PRO A 513 -4.37 -23.28 6.09
C PRO A 513 -4.94 -23.88 4.80
N GLU A 514 -4.23 -23.71 3.69
CA GLU A 514 -4.58 -24.31 2.40
C GLU A 514 -4.49 -25.83 2.50
N GLN A 515 -5.60 -26.53 2.28
CA GLN A 515 -5.61 -27.98 2.11
C GLN A 515 -5.49 -28.31 0.64
N ARG A 516 -4.75 -29.37 0.31
CA ARG A 516 -4.49 -29.79 -1.08
C ARG A 516 -4.87 -31.24 -1.27
N PHE A 517 -5.37 -31.56 -2.45
CA PHE A 517 -5.67 -32.93 -2.86
C PHE A 517 -5.23 -33.13 -4.31
N GLU A 518 -4.55 -34.23 -4.59
CA GLU A 518 -4.14 -34.58 -5.95
C GLU A 518 -5.08 -35.64 -6.53
N MET A 519 -5.54 -35.41 -7.75
CA MET A 519 -6.42 -36.32 -8.47
C MET A 519 -5.88 -36.53 -9.89
N PHE A 520 -5.90 -37.77 -10.35
CA PHE A 520 -5.65 -38.05 -11.76
C PHE A 520 -6.85 -37.60 -12.59
N MET A 521 -6.61 -36.83 -13.63
CA MET A 521 -7.64 -36.35 -14.55
C MET A 521 -7.17 -36.52 -16.00
N GLU A 522 -8.13 -36.67 -16.91
CA GLU A 522 -7.87 -36.82 -18.34
C GLU A 522 -8.13 -35.49 -19.07
N ALA A 523 -7.20 -35.11 -19.94
CA ALA A 523 -7.32 -33.92 -20.78
C ALA A 523 -8.63 -33.94 -21.57
N GLY A 524 -9.35 -32.82 -21.58
CA GLY A 524 -10.61 -32.67 -22.30
C GLY A 524 -11.84 -33.33 -21.63
N THR A 525 -11.65 -34.15 -20.59
CA THR A 525 -12.76 -34.69 -19.80
C THR A 525 -13.27 -33.62 -18.83
N THR A 526 -14.59 -33.43 -18.77
CA THR A 526 -15.19 -32.40 -17.90
C THR A 526 -15.66 -33.02 -16.60
N TYR A 527 -15.28 -32.39 -15.48
CA TYR A 527 -15.60 -32.81 -14.13
C TYR A 527 -16.42 -31.73 -13.42
N THR A 528 -17.35 -32.13 -12.56
CA THR A 528 -18.17 -31.19 -11.77
C THR A 528 -17.45 -30.85 -10.48
N LEU A 529 -17.08 -29.59 -10.30
CA LEU A 529 -16.48 -29.07 -9.06
C LEU A 529 -17.57 -28.41 -8.20
N THR A 530 -17.77 -28.91 -6.98
CA THR A 530 -18.75 -28.36 -6.03
C THR A 530 -18.07 -27.95 -4.73
N ILE A 531 -18.33 -26.73 -4.29
CA ILE A 531 -17.84 -26.16 -3.03
C ILE A 531 -19.04 -25.85 -2.15
N GLU A 532 -19.10 -26.45 -0.98
CA GLU A 532 -20.13 -26.17 0.01
C GLU A 532 -19.49 -25.51 1.22
N GLY A 533 -20.18 -24.56 1.84
CA GLY A 533 -19.70 -23.94 3.05
C GLY A 533 -20.78 -23.29 3.90
N ILE A 534 -20.43 -23.06 5.16
CA ILE A 534 -21.26 -22.38 6.15
C ILE A 534 -20.49 -21.15 6.62
N SER A 535 -21.18 -20.03 6.75
CA SER A 535 -20.62 -18.83 7.38
C SER A 535 -20.08 -19.18 8.77
N ARG A 536 -19.03 -18.50 9.19
CA ARG A 536 -18.37 -18.77 10.47
C ARG A 536 -19.24 -18.45 11.67
N GLU A 537 -18.85 -18.98 12.81
CA GLU A 537 -19.43 -18.59 14.10
C GLU A 537 -18.79 -17.29 14.58
N MET A 538 -19.56 -16.40 15.20
CA MET A 538 -19.07 -15.15 15.77
C MET A 538 -19.35 -15.07 17.26
N ASP A 539 -18.44 -14.44 17.99
CA ASP A 539 -18.67 -14.13 19.40
C ASP A 539 -19.60 -12.92 19.57
N PRO A 540 -20.50 -12.95 20.56
CA PRO A 540 -21.27 -11.76 20.91
C PRO A 540 -20.33 -10.68 21.43
N ILE A 541 -20.53 -9.44 21.00
CA ILE A 541 -19.78 -8.31 21.52
C ILE A 541 -20.28 -8.03 22.94
N PRO A 542 -19.45 -8.13 24.00
CA PRO A 542 -19.89 -7.84 25.36
C PRO A 542 -20.35 -6.37 25.48
N VAL A 543 -21.22 -6.09 26.45
CA VAL A 543 -21.65 -4.73 26.77
C VAL A 543 -20.82 -4.22 27.94
N GLU A 544 -19.60 -3.77 27.61
CA GLU A 544 -18.70 -3.14 28.57
C GLU A 544 -18.36 -1.72 28.10
N TYR A 545 -18.91 -0.71 28.78
CA TYR A 545 -18.86 0.68 28.32
C TYR A 545 -17.45 1.28 28.33
N PHE A 546 -16.59 0.83 29.24
CA PHE A 546 -15.26 1.38 29.48
C PHE A 546 -14.10 0.42 29.17
N ALA A 547 -14.39 -0.84 28.86
CA ALA A 547 -13.36 -1.82 28.61
C ALA A 547 -12.81 -1.74 27.18
N GLU A 548 -11.62 -2.30 27.00
CA GLU A 548 -11.09 -2.58 25.67
C GLU A 548 -11.84 -3.76 25.07
N LEU A 549 -12.34 -3.57 23.86
CA LEU A 549 -13.04 -4.57 23.08
C LEU A 549 -12.13 -5.04 21.94
N TYR A 550 -12.15 -6.34 21.69
CA TYR A 550 -11.45 -6.93 20.56
C TYR A 550 -12.13 -6.56 19.23
N ARG A 551 -11.36 -6.67 18.14
CA ARG A 551 -11.85 -6.45 16.78
C ARG A 551 -12.74 -7.62 16.35
N GLU A 552 -13.86 -7.31 15.72
CA GLU A 552 -14.76 -8.32 15.18
C GLU A 552 -14.21 -8.95 13.90
N GLU A 553 -14.58 -10.20 13.67
CA GLU A 553 -14.25 -10.93 12.46
C GLU A 553 -15.50 -11.12 11.62
N VAL A 554 -15.43 -10.71 10.36
CA VAL A 554 -16.64 -10.61 9.52
C VAL A 554 -16.46 -11.12 8.10
N MET A 555 -15.28 -11.64 7.76
CA MET A 555 -15.04 -12.20 6.43
C MET A 555 -15.41 -13.67 6.40
N ASP A 556 -16.28 -14.03 5.46
CA ASP A 556 -16.72 -15.39 5.17
C ASP A 556 -16.34 -15.77 3.72
N GLY A 557 -16.32 -17.07 3.44
CA GLY A 557 -16.05 -17.59 2.08
C GLY A 557 -14.94 -18.65 2.02
N ALA A 558 -14.58 -18.99 0.78
CA ALA A 558 -13.54 -19.96 0.47
C ALA A 558 -12.73 -19.59 -0.78
N ARG A 559 -11.46 -20.00 -0.81
CA ARG A 559 -10.52 -19.84 -1.92
C ARG A 559 -10.30 -21.22 -2.49
N VAL A 560 -10.59 -21.34 -3.77
CA VAL A 560 -10.62 -22.61 -4.47
C VAL A 560 -9.58 -22.55 -5.57
N GLY A 561 -8.58 -23.41 -5.47
CA GLY A 561 -7.49 -23.46 -6.44
C GLY A 561 -7.45 -24.77 -7.22
N PHE A 562 -6.90 -24.68 -8.42
CA PHE A 562 -6.63 -25.81 -9.30
C PHE A 562 -5.33 -25.56 -10.06
N MET A 563 -4.46 -26.57 -10.13
CA MET A 563 -3.23 -26.53 -10.90
C MET A 563 -3.03 -27.86 -11.61
N GLU A 564 -2.83 -27.78 -12.92
CA GLU A 564 -2.44 -28.94 -13.71
C GLU A 564 -1.04 -29.43 -13.31
N GLU A 565 -0.75 -30.68 -13.61
CA GLU A 565 0.55 -31.28 -13.27
C GLU A 565 1.65 -30.59 -14.09
N VAL A 566 2.74 -30.18 -13.45
CA VAL A 566 3.89 -29.66 -14.18
C VAL A 566 4.67 -30.84 -14.75
N GLN A 567 4.49 -31.11 -16.05
CA GLN A 567 5.11 -32.23 -16.75
C GLN A 567 6.46 -31.88 -17.39
N ASN A 568 6.77 -30.60 -17.54
CA ASN A 568 7.94 -30.11 -18.26
C ASN A 568 9.12 -29.76 -17.32
N ASP A 569 10.35 -29.85 -17.83
CA ASP A 569 11.54 -29.31 -17.17
C ASP A 569 11.62 -27.79 -17.38
N LEU A 570 10.88 -27.05 -16.55
CA LEU A 570 10.80 -25.59 -16.63
C LEU A 570 12.18 -24.91 -16.56
N MET A 571 13.09 -25.45 -15.75
CA MET A 571 14.43 -24.91 -15.55
C MET A 571 15.30 -25.16 -16.79
N GLY A 572 15.31 -26.39 -17.29
CA GLY A 572 16.03 -26.78 -18.50
C GLY A 572 15.59 -25.98 -19.72
N GLU A 573 14.29 -25.83 -19.93
CA GLU A 573 13.72 -25.01 -21.01
C GLU A 573 14.18 -23.55 -20.95
N ALA A 574 14.21 -22.96 -19.74
CA ALA A 574 14.70 -21.60 -19.56
C ALA A 574 16.20 -21.47 -19.85
N VAL A 575 17.01 -22.42 -19.37
CA VAL A 575 18.46 -22.43 -19.61
C VAL A 575 18.77 -22.60 -21.09
N ASP A 576 18.07 -23.49 -21.80
CA ASP A 576 18.25 -23.69 -23.24
C ASP A 576 17.83 -22.45 -24.03
N LEU A 577 16.68 -21.86 -23.68
CA LEU A 577 16.24 -20.61 -24.31
C LEU A 577 17.23 -19.46 -24.07
N ALA A 578 17.85 -19.39 -22.88
CA ALA A 578 18.89 -18.41 -22.58
C ALA A 578 20.13 -18.59 -23.48
N ARG A 579 20.56 -19.84 -23.73
CA ARG A 579 21.69 -20.15 -24.64
C ARG A 579 21.39 -19.77 -26.09
N GLU A 580 20.14 -19.94 -26.51
CA GLU A 580 19.69 -19.65 -27.87
C GLU A 580 19.45 -18.16 -28.15
N SER A 581 19.53 -17.29 -27.14
CA SER A 581 19.14 -15.88 -27.26
C SER A 581 20.35 -14.95 -27.19
N ASP A 582 20.26 -13.77 -27.81
CA ASP A 582 21.33 -12.77 -27.77
C ASP A 582 21.31 -11.97 -26.46
N VAL A 583 20.11 -11.78 -25.91
CA VAL A 583 19.84 -11.10 -24.65
C VAL A 583 18.70 -11.82 -23.93
N VAL A 584 18.78 -11.85 -22.59
CA VAL A 584 17.71 -12.36 -21.74
C VAL A 584 17.14 -11.20 -20.91
N VAL A 585 15.83 -11.03 -20.92
CA VAL A 585 15.09 -10.19 -19.98
C VAL A 585 14.44 -11.13 -18.96
N MET A 586 15.07 -11.26 -17.81
CA MET A 586 14.59 -12.16 -16.77
C MET A 586 13.75 -11.39 -15.76
N VAL A 587 12.44 -11.69 -15.71
CA VAL A 587 11.49 -11.02 -14.82
C VAL A 587 11.15 -11.93 -13.66
N VAL A 588 11.59 -11.52 -12.48
CA VAL A 588 11.47 -12.23 -11.21
C VAL A 588 10.83 -11.33 -10.17
N GLY A 589 10.49 -11.90 -9.01
CA GLY A 589 10.06 -11.10 -7.88
C GLY A 589 9.09 -11.81 -6.98
N LYS A 590 8.28 -10.98 -6.33
CA LYS A 590 7.14 -11.34 -5.49
C LYS A 590 5.86 -10.97 -6.24
N ASN A 591 4.71 -11.17 -5.59
CA ASN A 591 3.42 -10.79 -6.13
C ASN A 591 2.43 -10.48 -4.99
N VAL A 592 1.17 -10.25 -5.38
CA VAL A 592 0.02 -9.97 -4.52
C VAL A 592 -0.18 -10.97 -3.36
N GLU A 593 0.31 -12.21 -3.47
CA GLU A 593 0.20 -13.24 -2.43
C GLU A 593 1.36 -13.16 -1.41
N TRP A 594 2.54 -12.73 -1.85
CA TRP A 594 3.74 -12.66 -1.01
C TRP A 594 3.84 -11.36 -0.22
N GLU A 595 3.41 -10.25 -0.82
CA GLU A 595 3.35 -8.92 -0.19
C GLU A 595 1.91 -8.46 -0.16
N SER A 596 1.29 -8.54 1.02
CA SER A 596 -0.13 -8.23 1.20
C SER A 596 -0.40 -7.69 2.59
N GLU A 597 -1.49 -6.95 2.70
CA GLU A 597 -2.16 -6.71 3.96
C GLU A 597 -2.43 -8.01 4.75
N ALA A 598 -2.41 -7.89 6.09
CA ALA A 598 -2.74 -8.87 7.12
C ALA A 598 -1.65 -9.87 7.54
N TYR A 599 -0.52 -9.97 6.82
CA TYR A 599 0.63 -10.77 7.25
C TYR A 599 1.94 -10.19 6.73
N ASP A 600 3.02 -10.45 7.44
CA ASP A 600 4.36 -10.05 7.02
C ASP A 600 5.09 -11.21 6.32
N MET A 601 6.10 -10.86 5.53
CA MET A 601 6.99 -11.85 4.92
C MET A 601 7.87 -12.52 6.00
N LYS A 602 8.26 -13.77 5.74
CA LYS A 602 9.13 -14.55 6.64
C LYS A 602 10.62 -14.45 6.28
N THR A 603 10.91 -14.05 5.04
CA THR A 603 12.26 -13.90 4.50
C THR A 603 12.29 -12.81 3.43
N MET A 604 13.47 -12.27 3.17
CA MET A 604 13.76 -11.40 2.02
C MET A 604 13.92 -12.19 0.72
N ASP A 605 14.03 -13.52 0.78
CA ASP A 605 14.30 -14.34 -0.40
C ASP A 605 13.22 -14.22 -1.48
N LEU A 606 13.63 -14.47 -2.73
CA LEU A 606 12.71 -14.68 -3.83
C LEU A 606 11.96 -16.02 -3.64
N PRO A 607 10.64 -16.07 -3.89
CA PRO A 607 9.85 -17.29 -3.82
C PRO A 607 10.35 -18.40 -4.75
N GLY A 608 10.19 -19.67 -4.32
CA GLY A 608 10.48 -20.84 -5.14
C GLY A 608 11.96 -20.95 -5.52
N GLU A 609 12.22 -21.49 -6.71
CA GLU A 609 13.58 -21.72 -7.21
C GLU A 609 14.15 -20.54 -8.00
N GLN A 610 13.56 -19.34 -7.86
CA GLN A 610 13.97 -18.17 -8.64
C GLN A 610 15.47 -17.87 -8.50
N ASN A 611 16.04 -17.90 -7.28
CA ASN A 611 17.48 -17.68 -7.08
C ASN A 611 18.37 -18.68 -7.85
N THR A 612 17.96 -19.94 -7.93
CA THR A 612 18.62 -20.97 -8.73
C THR A 612 18.49 -20.67 -10.21
N LEU A 613 17.27 -20.34 -10.67
CA LEU A 613 16.99 -19.94 -12.05
C LEU A 613 17.88 -18.76 -12.48
N ILE A 614 18.00 -17.72 -11.65
CA ILE A 614 18.87 -16.56 -11.91
C ILE A 614 20.30 -17.01 -12.14
N THR A 615 20.80 -17.88 -11.26
CA THR A 615 22.18 -18.35 -11.30
C THR A 615 22.44 -19.19 -12.56
N GLU A 616 21.54 -20.11 -12.91
CA GLU A 616 21.70 -20.96 -14.10
C GLU A 616 21.55 -20.18 -15.41
N VAL A 617 20.60 -19.23 -15.48
CA VAL A 617 20.43 -18.36 -16.64
C VAL A 617 21.63 -17.43 -16.82
N LEU A 618 22.16 -16.83 -15.75
CA LEU A 618 23.37 -16.00 -15.83
C LEU A 618 24.59 -16.78 -16.31
N LYS A 619 24.73 -18.05 -15.89
CA LYS A 619 25.79 -18.95 -16.39
C LYS A 619 25.61 -19.26 -17.88
N ALA A 620 24.38 -19.50 -18.31
CA ALA A 620 24.05 -19.82 -19.69
C ALA A 620 24.21 -18.60 -20.62
N ASN A 621 23.82 -17.42 -20.15
CA ASN A 621 23.91 -16.18 -20.91
C ASN A 621 24.23 -14.98 -20.00
N PRO A 622 25.46 -14.45 -20.03
CA PRO A 622 25.84 -13.31 -19.20
C PRO A 622 25.24 -11.98 -19.71
N ASN A 623 24.59 -11.96 -20.88
CA ASN A 623 23.80 -10.83 -21.38
C ASN A 623 22.37 -10.88 -20.83
N THR A 624 22.24 -11.14 -19.54
CA THR A 624 20.96 -11.18 -18.84
C THR A 624 20.70 -9.86 -18.11
N ILE A 625 19.53 -9.29 -18.36
CA ILE A 625 18.95 -8.15 -17.66
C ILE A 625 17.97 -8.72 -16.63
N ILE A 626 18.23 -8.48 -15.34
CA ILE A 626 17.32 -8.93 -14.27
C ILE A 626 16.38 -7.81 -13.91
N VAL A 627 15.08 -8.07 -13.99
CA VAL A 627 14.00 -7.16 -13.60
C VAL A 627 13.31 -7.74 -12.38
N ASN A 628 13.43 -7.06 -11.23
CA ASN A 628 12.78 -7.48 -9.99
C ASN A 628 11.48 -6.69 -9.75
N GLN A 629 10.36 -7.39 -9.62
CA GLN A 629 9.07 -6.84 -9.21
C GLN A 629 8.77 -7.21 -7.76
N SER A 630 9.01 -6.29 -6.83
CA SER A 630 8.68 -6.42 -5.41
C SER A 630 8.44 -5.07 -4.78
N GLY A 631 7.59 -4.98 -3.77
CA GLY A 631 7.33 -3.77 -3.01
C GLY A 631 8.33 -3.48 -1.88
N SER A 632 9.20 -4.44 -1.58
CA SER A 632 10.20 -4.39 -0.52
C SER A 632 11.56 -4.89 -1.01
N PRO A 633 12.66 -4.61 -0.27
CA PRO A 633 13.96 -5.21 -0.56
C PRO A 633 13.92 -6.74 -0.61
N ILE A 634 14.71 -7.32 -1.51
CA ILE A 634 14.91 -8.77 -1.64
C ILE A 634 16.37 -9.15 -1.37
N ALA A 635 16.60 -10.39 -0.96
CA ALA A 635 17.95 -10.96 -0.95
C ALA A 635 18.41 -11.22 -2.40
N MET A 636 19.67 -10.88 -2.71
CA MET A 636 20.25 -11.06 -4.05
C MET A 636 21.59 -11.82 -3.98
N PRO A 637 21.61 -13.13 -3.65
CA PRO A 637 22.86 -13.90 -3.51
C PRO A 637 23.67 -13.97 -4.82
N TRP A 638 23.01 -13.81 -5.97
CA TRP A 638 23.56 -13.80 -7.32
C TRP A 638 24.08 -12.42 -7.78
N ILE A 639 23.98 -11.37 -6.95
CA ILE A 639 24.22 -9.98 -7.37
C ILE A 639 25.61 -9.73 -7.97
N ASN A 640 26.62 -10.48 -7.53
CA ASN A 640 28.00 -10.35 -8.04
C ASN A 640 28.17 -10.96 -9.45
N GLN A 641 27.28 -11.87 -9.85
CA GLN A 641 27.27 -12.46 -11.19
C GLN A 641 26.46 -11.61 -12.18
N ALA A 642 25.46 -10.87 -11.70
CA ALA A 642 24.62 -10.01 -12.52
C ALA A 642 25.33 -8.70 -12.91
N SER A 643 25.34 -8.38 -14.21
CA SER A 643 25.86 -7.10 -14.72
C SER A 643 24.80 -6.01 -14.78
N THR A 644 23.53 -6.39 -14.95
CA THR A 644 22.42 -5.46 -15.20
C THR A 644 21.19 -5.84 -14.38
N VAL A 645 20.72 -4.92 -13.54
CA VAL A 645 19.62 -5.15 -12.59
C VAL A 645 18.73 -3.91 -12.51
N LEU A 646 17.42 -4.11 -12.70
CA LEU A 646 16.36 -3.13 -12.53
C LEU A 646 15.49 -3.51 -11.33
N GLN A 647 15.20 -2.55 -10.46
CA GLN A 647 14.12 -2.64 -9.49
C GLN A 647 12.87 -1.98 -10.10
N ALA A 648 11.88 -2.80 -10.43
CA ALA A 648 10.67 -2.36 -11.10
C ALA A 648 9.49 -2.11 -10.16
N TRP A 649 9.53 -2.56 -8.90
CA TRP A 649 8.38 -2.43 -7.97
C TRP A 649 7.08 -3.04 -8.51
N TYR A 650 5.94 -2.55 -8.02
CA TYR A 650 4.62 -2.75 -8.63
C TYR A 650 4.20 -1.45 -9.32
N GLN A 651 4.02 -1.50 -10.64
CA GLN A 651 3.88 -0.31 -11.50
C GLN A 651 2.47 -0.01 -11.99
N GLY A 652 1.45 -0.68 -11.43
CA GLY A 652 0.07 -0.51 -11.88
C GLY A 652 -0.18 -1.09 -13.27
N GLN A 653 -1.24 -0.63 -13.93
CA GLN A 653 -1.75 -1.25 -15.16
C GLN A 653 -0.79 -1.13 -16.37
N GLU A 654 0.11 -0.14 -16.35
CA GLU A 654 1.08 0.16 -17.42
C GLU A 654 2.45 -0.51 -17.22
N LEU A 655 2.57 -1.47 -16.29
CA LEU A 655 3.84 -2.08 -15.91
C LEU A 655 4.68 -2.61 -17.08
N GLY A 656 4.05 -3.26 -18.07
CA GLY A 656 4.75 -3.88 -19.19
C GLY A 656 5.29 -2.83 -20.16
N ASN A 657 4.47 -1.83 -20.48
CA ASN A 657 4.81 -0.73 -21.37
C ASN A 657 5.88 0.19 -20.76
N ALA A 658 5.77 0.51 -19.48
CA ALA A 658 6.79 1.29 -18.76
C ALA A 658 8.13 0.55 -18.69
N LEU A 659 8.11 -0.77 -18.49
CA LEU A 659 9.32 -1.58 -18.53
C LEU A 659 9.94 -1.56 -19.94
N PHE A 660 9.14 -1.70 -20.99
CA PHE A 660 9.61 -1.59 -22.37
C PHE A 660 10.32 -0.25 -22.64
N ASP A 661 9.75 0.86 -22.18
CA ASP A 661 10.33 2.19 -22.37
C ASP A 661 11.70 2.33 -21.72
N VAL A 662 11.84 1.82 -20.50
CA VAL A 662 13.12 1.84 -19.78
C VAL A 662 14.10 0.89 -20.45
N LEU A 663 13.70 -0.35 -20.76
CA LEU A 663 14.56 -1.33 -21.40
C LEU A 663 15.16 -0.80 -22.71
N THR A 664 14.38 -0.09 -23.52
CA THR A 664 14.80 0.43 -24.83
C THR A 664 15.42 1.82 -24.78
N GLY A 665 15.35 2.50 -23.64
CA GLY A 665 15.87 3.86 -23.47
C GLY A 665 15.02 4.94 -24.13
N ILE A 666 13.75 4.64 -24.45
CA ILE A 666 12.73 5.67 -24.70
C ILE A 666 12.60 6.54 -23.46
N VAL A 667 12.58 5.91 -22.28
CA VAL A 667 12.73 6.59 -21.00
C VAL A 667 14.10 6.27 -20.41
N ASN A 668 14.83 7.32 -20.05
CA ASN A 668 16.05 7.18 -19.26
C ASN A 668 15.67 6.97 -17.78
N PRO A 669 16.08 5.86 -17.13
CA PRO A 669 15.73 5.60 -15.74
C PRO A 669 16.21 6.72 -14.83
N SER A 670 15.33 7.15 -13.94
CA SER A 670 15.57 8.25 -13.00
C SER A 670 15.04 8.00 -11.59
N GLY A 671 14.53 6.79 -11.32
CA GLY A 671 14.11 6.40 -9.99
C GLY A 671 15.32 6.30 -9.05
N LYS A 672 15.10 6.60 -7.77
CA LYS A 672 16.05 6.45 -6.65
C LYS A 672 15.40 5.61 -5.56
N LEU A 673 16.14 4.74 -4.90
CA LEU A 673 15.59 3.86 -3.86
C LEU A 673 15.03 4.68 -2.67
N PRO A 674 13.75 4.57 -2.31
CA PRO A 674 13.20 5.19 -1.09
C PRO A 674 13.51 4.37 0.17
N VAL A 675 14.18 3.23 0.01
CA VAL A 675 14.52 2.27 1.07
C VAL A 675 15.95 1.77 0.89
N THR A 676 16.63 1.48 2.00
CA THR A 676 17.93 0.81 1.95
C THR A 676 17.74 -0.67 1.65
N PHE A 677 18.51 -1.23 0.72
CA PHE A 677 18.52 -2.67 0.48
C PHE A 677 19.61 -3.31 1.35
N PRO A 678 19.24 -4.15 2.34
CA PRO A 678 20.22 -4.86 3.17
C PRO A 678 20.97 -5.91 2.34
N LYS A 679 22.21 -6.23 2.74
CA LYS A 679 22.87 -7.46 2.25
C LYS A 679 22.27 -8.71 2.87
N ARG A 680 21.95 -8.62 4.17
CA ARG A 680 21.35 -9.70 4.96
C ARG A 680 20.27 -9.13 5.88
N LEU A 681 19.31 -9.96 6.27
CA LEU A 681 18.26 -9.56 7.20
C LEU A 681 18.85 -9.19 8.58
N GLU A 682 19.93 -9.86 8.98
CA GLU A 682 20.73 -9.61 10.18
C GLU A 682 21.33 -8.20 10.23
N ASP A 683 21.55 -7.57 9.07
CA ASP A 683 22.13 -6.23 8.98
C ASP A 683 21.05 -5.14 9.18
N THR A 684 19.79 -5.52 9.39
CA THR A 684 18.70 -4.57 9.62
C THR A 684 18.60 -4.17 11.09
N PRO A 685 18.20 -2.91 11.38
CA PRO A 685 18.04 -2.44 12.76
C PRO A 685 16.99 -3.21 13.57
N THR A 686 16.11 -3.94 12.90
CA THR A 686 14.94 -4.60 13.49
C THR A 686 15.08 -6.11 13.60
N TYR A 687 16.22 -6.69 13.21
CA TYR A 687 16.42 -8.14 13.17
C TYR A 687 16.00 -8.86 14.46
N HIS A 688 16.37 -8.29 15.62
CA HIS A 688 16.03 -8.87 16.93
C HIS A 688 14.63 -8.50 17.46
N ASN A 689 13.95 -7.55 16.82
CA ASN A 689 12.76 -6.89 17.35
C ASN A 689 11.57 -6.95 16.38
N PHE A 690 11.59 -7.86 15.42
CA PHE A 690 10.52 -8.05 14.45
C PHE A 690 10.24 -9.56 14.32
N PRO A 691 8.98 -10.02 14.33
CA PRO A 691 7.73 -9.25 14.48
C PRO A 691 7.32 -8.99 15.95
N GLY A 692 8.20 -9.30 16.92
CA GLY A 692 7.85 -9.32 18.34
C GLY A 692 7.30 -10.67 18.80
N GLU A 693 6.97 -10.77 20.09
CA GLU A 693 6.48 -12.00 20.72
C GLU A 693 5.49 -11.68 21.83
N ASN A 694 4.62 -12.63 22.20
CA ASN A 694 3.64 -12.48 23.27
C ASN A 694 2.79 -11.19 23.18
N ASP A 695 2.36 -10.83 21.96
CA ASP A 695 1.62 -9.60 21.68
C ASP A 695 2.38 -8.30 22.00
N GLN A 696 3.71 -8.34 22.13
CA GLN A 696 4.55 -7.18 22.37
C GLN A 696 5.61 -7.05 21.27
N VAL A 697 5.87 -5.81 20.84
CA VAL A 697 7.03 -5.47 20.01
C VAL A 697 7.70 -4.22 20.56
N PHE A 698 9.03 -4.22 20.61
CA PHE A 698 9.81 -3.09 21.10
C PHE A 698 10.56 -2.43 19.94
N TYR A 699 10.39 -1.12 19.77
CA TYR A 699 11.10 -0.36 18.74
C TYR A 699 12.49 0.02 19.27
N GLY A 700 13.30 -1.03 19.51
CA GLY A 700 14.61 -0.94 20.17
C GLY A 700 15.65 -0.18 19.33
N GLU A 701 15.44 -0.09 18.03
CA GLU A 701 16.25 0.74 17.12
C GLU A 701 16.05 2.23 17.32
N GLY A 702 14.93 2.66 17.93
CA GLY A 702 14.61 4.06 18.15
C GLY A 702 14.65 4.89 16.86
N ILE A 703 15.51 5.92 16.82
CA ILE A 703 15.68 6.79 15.64
C ILE A 703 16.66 6.23 14.59
N TRP A 704 17.30 5.10 14.87
CA TRP A 704 18.30 4.47 14.01
C TRP A 704 17.62 3.49 13.06
N LEU A 705 16.80 4.02 12.15
CA LEU A 705 16.10 3.26 11.11
C LEU A 705 16.65 3.57 9.71
N GLY A 706 16.61 2.58 8.82
CA GLY A 706 17.04 2.74 7.43
C GLY A 706 18.50 3.19 7.33
N TYR A 707 18.82 4.05 6.36
CA TYR A 707 20.20 4.55 6.17
C TYR A 707 20.81 5.18 7.44
N ARG A 708 20.00 5.72 8.38
CA ARG A 708 20.49 6.23 9.67
C ARG A 708 21.17 5.14 10.50
N HIS A 709 20.66 3.92 10.46
CA HIS A 709 21.27 2.74 11.08
C HIS A 709 22.58 2.38 10.39
N TYR A 710 22.55 2.19 9.07
CA TYR A 710 23.71 1.77 8.29
C TYR A 710 24.87 2.75 8.40
N ASP A 711 24.59 4.06 8.43
CA ASP A 711 25.57 5.11 8.69
C ASP A 711 26.18 4.98 10.09
N LYS A 712 25.32 4.81 11.11
CA LYS A 712 25.75 4.77 12.51
C LYS A 712 26.52 3.51 12.87
N ALA A 713 26.12 2.37 12.32
CA ALA A 713 26.72 1.07 12.56
C ALA A 713 27.91 0.79 11.62
N HIS A 714 28.19 1.69 10.66
CA HIS A 714 29.21 1.49 9.62
C HIS A 714 29.01 0.20 8.83
N ILE A 715 27.76 -0.12 8.51
CA ILE A 715 27.37 -1.29 7.72
C ILE A 715 27.16 -0.85 6.27
N GLU A 716 27.82 -1.55 5.34
CA GLU A 716 27.67 -1.31 3.92
C GLU A 716 26.42 -2.02 3.39
N PRO A 717 25.36 -1.30 2.96
CA PRO A 717 24.17 -1.91 2.40
C PRO A 717 24.46 -2.57 1.04
N LEU A 718 23.51 -3.33 0.52
CA LEU A 718 23.58 -3.85 -0.83
C LEU A 718 23.38 -2.71 -1.85
N PHE A 719 22.34 -1.91 -1.63
CA PHE A 719 22.14 -0.63 -2.31
C PHE A 719 21.65 0.41 -1.29
N PRO A 720 22.25 1.60 -1.24
CA PRO A 720 21.93 2.59 -0.23
C PRO A 720 20.62 3.33 -0.55
N PHE A 721 20.00 3.91 0.47
CA PHE A 721 18.88 4.85 0.30
C PHE A 721 19.25 5.98 -0.67
N GLY A 722 18.30 6.35 -1.53
CA GLY A 722 18.44 7.37 -2.55
C GLY A 722 19.29 6.96 -3.75
N PHE A 723 19.70 5.69 -3.88
CA PHE A 723 20.52 5.22 -5.00
C PHE A 723 19.70 4.92 -6.26
N GLY A 724 20.26 5.22 -7.43
CA GLY A 724 19.71 4.85 -8.73
C GLY A 724 20.54 5.42 -9.87
N LEU A 725 20.89 4.55 -10.82
CA LEU A 725 21.69 4.89 -11.99
C LEU A 725 20.84 5.50 -13.11
N SER A 726 21.51 6.07 -14.10
CA SER A 726 20.91 6.65 -15.31
C SER A 726 21.69 6.18 -16.56
N TYR A 727 21.11 6.31 -17.74
CA TYR A 727 21.81 6.18 -19.03
C TYR A 727 22.63 7.41 -19.41
N THR A 728 22.58 8.47 -18.59
CA THR A 728 23.46 9.64 -18.69
C THR A 728 24.22 9.85 -17.38
N THR A 729 25.11 10.84 -17.34
CA THR A 729 25.90 11.19 -16.16
C THR A 729 25.65 12.63 -15.75
N PHE A 730 25.74 12.90 -14.45
CA PHE A 730 25.52 14.24 -13.89
C PHE A 730 26.73 14.69 -13.07
N GLU A 731 27.08 15.96 -13.21
CA GLU A 731 28.05 16.66 -12.39
C GLU A 731 27.33 17.62 -11.44
N TYR A 732 27.82 17.70 -10.20
CA TYR A 732 27.30 18.58 -9.16
C TYR A 732 28.38 19.62 -8.86
N SER A 733 28.03 20.90 -8.92
CA SER A 733 28.98 21.99 -8.67
C SER A 733 28.30 23.14 -7.92
N ASN A 734 29.11 24.06 -7.37
CA ASN A 734 28.60 25.30 -6.76
C ASN A 734 27.55 25.08 -5.65
N VAL A 735 27.79 24.11 -4.76
CA VAL A 735 26.96 23.90 -3.56
C VAL A 735 27.08 25.11 -2.66
N ARG A 736 25.95 25.73 -2.35
CA ARG A 736 25.89 27.01 -1.63
C ARG A 736 24.65 27.13 -0.76
N VAL A 737 24.74 27.97 0.26
CA VAL A 737 23.61 28.39 1.10
C VAL A 737 23.34 29.87 0.93
N SER A 738 22.07 30.27 1.03
CA SER A 738 21.65 31.67 0.90
C SER A 738 22.22 32.60 1.97
N SER A 739 22.62 32.04 3.12
CA SER A 739 23.22 32.77 4.24
C SER A 739 24.05 31.80 5.09
N PRO A 740 25.22 32.20 5.61
CA PRO A 740 25.98 31.41 6.58
C PRO A 740 25.35 31.42 7.97
N ILE A 741 24.36 32.29 8.21
CA ILE A 741 23.63 32.38 9.49
C ILE A 741 22.16 32.09 9.25
N PHE A 742 21.62 31.15 10.01
CA PHE A 742 20.20 30.83 10.02
C PHE A 742 19.43 31.88 10.83
N HIS A 743 18.36 32.42 10.24
CA HIS A 743 17.40 33.26 10.93
C HIS A 743 16.05 32.53 11.07
N ASN A 744 15.33 32.39 9.96
CA ASN A 744 14.06 31.63 9.89
C ASN A 744 14.16 30.43 8.94
N SER A 745 14.96 30.59 7.89
CA SER A 745 15.21 29.56 6.89
C SER A 745 16.52 29.84 6.18
N VAL A 746 17.13 28.79 5.63
CA VAL A 746 18.25 28.87 4.70
C VAL A 746 17.91 28.09 3.44
N THR A 747 18.20 28.64 2.27
CA THR A 747 18.05 27.90 1.01
C THR A 747 19.38 27.30 0.63
N VAL A 748 19.42 25.98 0.45
CA VAL A 748 20.57 25.29 -0.15
C VAL A 748 20.35 25.17 -1.66
N SER A 749 21.39 25.39 -2.43
CA SER A 749 21.39 25.32 -3.90
C SER A 749 22.62 24.58 -4.41
N VAL A 750 22.48 23.86 -5.52
CA VAL A 750 23.57 23.21 -6.25
C VAL A 750 23.27 23.27 -7.74
N ASP A 751 24.30 23.46 -8.56
CA ASP A 751 24.17 23.46 -10.00
C ASP A 751 24.46 22.04 -10.53
N ILE A 752 23.55 21.50 -11.34
CA ILE A 752 23.59 20.15 -11.88
C ILE A 752 23.75 20.24 -13.39
N THR A 753 24.80 19.64 -13.91
CA THR A 753 25.05 19.56 -15.36
C THR A 753 24.88 18.14 -15.84
N ASN A 754 24.10 17.92 -16.89
CA ASN A 754 24.06 16.64 -17.58
C ASN A 754 25.29 16.51 -18.49
N THR A 755 26.26 15.72 -18.08
CA THR A 755 27.56 15.57 -18.76
C THR A 755 27.58 14.44 -19.80
N GLY A 756 26.47 13.71 -19.97
CA GLY A 756 26.36 12.64 -20.96
C GLY A 756 25.70 13.10 -22.26
N PHE A 757 25.19 12.13 -23.02
CA PHE A 757 24.68 12.33 -24.39
C PHE A 757 23.16 12.11 -24.53
N ARG A 758 22.45 11.90 -23.42
CA ARG A 758 21.00 11.65 -23.41
C ARG A 758 20.33 12.61 -22.46
N PHE A 759 19.10 13.00 -22.79
CA PHE A 759 18.20 13.60 -21.82
C PHE A 759 18.12 12.71 -20.57
N GLY A 760 18.08 13.32 -19.39
CA GLY A 760 17.96 12.60 -18.14
C GLY A 760 17.37 13.47 -17.04
N LYS A 761 16.87 12.80 -16.00
CA LYS A 761 16.38 13.45 -14.80
C LYS A 761 17.27 13.06 -13.62
N GLU A 762 17.62 14.03 -12.78
CA GLU A 762 18.43 13.80 -11.59
C GLU A 762 17.67 14.28 -10.34
N SER A 763 17.67 13.43 -9.30
CA SER A 763 17.03 13.69 -8.03
C SER A 763 18.09 14.06 -7.00
N VAL A 764 18.34 15.37 -6.88
CA VAL A 764 19.28 15.93 -5.90
C VAL A 764 18.69 15.78 -4.50
N GLN A 765 19.48 15.20 -3.59
CA GLN A 765 19.10 14.99 -2.19
C GLN A 765 19.92 15.91 -1.29
N PHE A 766 19.25 16.59 -0.36
CA PHE A 766 19.87 17.48 0.62
C PHE A 766 19.83 16.85 2.00
N TYR A 767 21.01 16.45 2.50
CA TYR A 767 21.17 15.85 3.81
C TYR A 767 21.76 16.86 4.79
N VAL A 768 21.21 16.92 6.01
CA VAL A 768 21.67 17.82 7.06
C VAL A 768 22.38 17.02 8.16
N SER A 769 23.54 17.50 8.60
CA SER A 769 24.28 16.99 9.75
C SER A 769 24.58 18.12 10.72
N GLN A 770 24.43 17.86 12.02
CA GLN A 770 24.91 18.78 13.04
C GLN A 770 26.37 18.43 13.36
N ILE A 771 27.30 19.29 12.95
CA ILE A 771 28.75 19.06 13.12
C ILE A 771 29.27 19.59 14.46
N SER A 772 28.58 20.58 15.02
CA SER A 772 28.72 20.96 16.42
C SER A 772 28.23 19.83 17.35
N LYS A 773 28.70 19.79 18.60
CA LYS A 773 28.28 18.77 19.57
C LYS A 773 26.77 18.89 19.86
N PRO A 774 25.94 17.90 19.49
CA PRO A 774 24.51 17.99 19.73
C PRO A 774 24.17 17.71 21.20
N GLY A 775 23.09 18.29 21.69
CA GLY A 775 22.60 18.05 23.06
C GLY A 775 22.09 16.61 23.29
N LEU A 776 21.68 15.90 22.23
CA LEU A 776 21.38 14.47 22.24
C LEU A 776 22.02 13.77 21.03
N PRO A 777 22.32 12.46 21.08
CA PRO A 777 22.81 11.72 19.90
C PRO A 777 21.85 11.85 18.71
N ARG A 778 22.39 12.05 17.50
CA ARG A 778 21.63 12.21 16.25
C ARG A 778 22.13 11.28 15.15
N PRO A 779 21.31 10.98 14.12
CA PRO A 779 21.79 10.38 12.89
C PRO A 779 23.00 11.12 12.32
N VAL A 780 23.90 10.40 11.65
CA VAL A 780 25.09 11.00 11.00
C VAL A 780 24.67 12.10 10.04
N ARG A 781 23.54 11.89 9.35
CA ARG A 781 22.89 12.84 8.47
C ARG A 781 21.42 12.46 8.32
N GLU A 782 20.59 13.42 7.94
CA GLU A 782 19.16 13.23 7.73
C GLU A 782 18.73 13.92 6.43
N LEU A 783 17.94 13.25 5.58
CA LEU A 783 17.32 13.86 4.41
C LEU A 783 16.34 14.94 4.87
N LYS A 784 16.55 16.18 4.44
CA LYS A 784 15.67 17.33 4.77
C LYS A 784 15.30 18.18 3.56
N GLY A 785 15.67 17.74 2.36
CA GLY A 785 15.27 18.35 1.10
C GLY A 785 15.56 17.44 -0.08
N PHE A 786 14.79 17.59 -1.15
CA PHE A 786 15.08 16.99 -2.44
C PHE A 786 14.53 17.86 -3.56
N ALA A 787 15.15 17.79 -4.74
CA ALA A 787 14.68 18.47 -5.94
C ALA A 787 15.04 17.64 -7.17
N LYS A 788 14.07 17.46 -8.07
CA LYS A 788 14.27 16.73 -9.32
C LYS A 788 14.40 17.71 -10.50
N VAL A 789 15.54 17.66 -11.18
CA VAL A 789 15.83 18.46 -12.38
C VAL A 789 15.77 17.60 -13.63
N ASN A 790 15.29 18.18 -14.72
CA ASN A 790 15.23 17.55 -16.04
C ASN A 790 16.23 18.29 -16.93
N LEU A 791 17.12 17.56 -17.60
CA LEU A 791 18.25 18.15 -18.30
C LEU A 791 18.47 17.47 -19.65
N ASP A 792 18.48 18.26 -20.72
CA ASP A 792 19.05 17.86 -22.00
C ASP A 792 20.57 17.62 -21.87
N ALA A 793 21.16 16.94 -22.85
CA ALA A 793 22.60 16.71 -22.88
C ALA A 793 23.38 18.04 -22.90
N GLY A 794 24.30 18.22 -21.94
CA GLY A 794 25.08 19.45 -21.77
C GLY A 794 24.37 20.59 -21.04
N GLU A 795 23.09 20.45 -20.69
CA GLU A 795 22.33 21.46 -19.95
C GLU A 795 22.75 21.51 -18.47
N THR A 796 22.72 22.73 -17.89
CA THR A 796 22.88 22.96 -16.45
C THR A 796 21.63 23.60 -15.86
N ALA A 797 21.14 23.08 -14.74
CA ALA A 797 20.09 23.71 -13.94
C ALA A 797 20.46 23.75 -12.46
N THR A 798 19.90 24.71 -11.72
CA THR A 798 20.09 24.80 -10.26
C THR A 798 18.98 24.04 -9.53
N ALA A 799 19.35 23.01 -8.78
CA ALA A 799 18.48 22.37 -7.80
C ALA A 799 18.55 23.14 -6.48
N SER A 800 17.41 23.33 -5.80
CA SER A 800 17.38 24.08 -4.53
C SER A 800 16.31 23.58 -3.58
N TYR A 801 16.56 23.75 -2.27
CA TYR A 801 15.58 23.45 -1.24
C TYR A 801 15.66 24.43 -0.07
N LYS A 802 14.51 24.79 0.50
CA LYS A 802 14.41 25.68 1.65
C LYS A 802 14.36 24.86 2.95
N LEU A 803 15.38 25.02 3.79
CA LEU A 803 15.47 24.41 5.11
C LEU A 803 14.93 25.38 6.16
N ASP A 804 13.97 24.92 6.98
CA ASP A 804 13.40 25.67 8.09
C ASP A 804 13.76 25.04 9.45
N LYS A 805 13.19 25.54 10.55
CA LYS A 805 13.45 24.98 11.90
C LYS A 805 13.19 23.47 11.99
N HIS A 806 12.23 22.92 11.25
CA HIS A 806 11.89 21.50 11.29
C HIS A 806 12.93 20.63 10.58
N ALA A 807 13.73 21.21 9.69
CA ALA A 807 14.89 20.53 9.12
C ALA A 807 16.01 20.30 10.13
N LEU A 808 16.05 21.09 11.21
CA LEU A 808 17.22 21.20 12.08
C LEU A 808 17.01 20.61 13.47
N GLY A 809 15.77 20.60 13.96
CA GLY A 809 15.46 20.18 15.32
C GLY A 809 15.48 18.68 15.56
N TYR A 810 15.78 18.30 16.81
CA TYR A 810 15.53 16.98 17.37
C TYR A 810 14.56 17.10 18.55
N PHE A 811 13.82 16.04 18.87
CA PHE A 811 12.87 16.02 19.98
C PHE A 811 13.57 15.67 21.29
N ASN A 812 13.48 16.56 22.27
CA ASN A 812 14.00 16.34 23.62
C ASN A 812 12.87 15.88 24.54
N GLU A 813 12.86 14.60 24.91
CA GLU A 813 11.80 14.00 25.74
C GLU A 813 11.67 14.64 27.12
N LYS A 814 12.80 15.04 27.73
CA LYS A 814 12.81 15.68 29.05
C LYS A 814 12.14 17.05 29.01
N LEU A 815 12.39 17.82 27.95
CA LEU A 815 11.78 19.13 27.76
C LEU A 815 10.38 19.04 27.14
N LYS A 816 10.04 17.89 26.54
CA LYS A 816 8.83 17.69 25.71
C LYS A 816 8.73 18.78 24.65
N LYS A 817 9.83 19.03 23.94
CA LYS A 817 9.95 20.05 22.90
C LYS A 817 10.92 19.60 21.82
N TRP A 818 10.68 20.06 20.59
CA TRP A 818 11.72 20.15 19.57
C TRP A 818 12.74 21.19 19.99
N VAL A 819 14.02 20.88 19.80
CA VAL A 819 15.15 21.72 20.18
C VAL A 819 16.11 21.83 19.02
N VAL A 820 16.63 23.03 18.84
CA VAL A 820 17.87 23.27 18.11
C VAL A 820 18.82 23.96 19.08
N ASP A 821 20.03 23.41 19.21
CA ASP A 821 21.02 23.88 20.18
C ASP A 821 21.47 25.32 19.86
N GLU A 822 21.85 26.06 20.90
CA GLU A 822 22.50 27.37 20.76
C GLU A 822 23.91 27.20 20.20
N ASN A 823 24.35 28.13 19.35
CA ASN A 823 25.65 28.07 18.65
C ASN A 823 25.84 26.76 17.85
N ALA A 824 24.74 26.17 17.36
CA ALA A 824 24.80 24.97 16.56
C ALA A 824 25.33 25.27 15.16
N GLU A 825 26.31 24.48 14.72
CA GLU A 825 26.80 24.45 13.35
C GLU A 825 26.25 23.22 12.62
N PHE A 826 25.74 23.47 11.41
CA PHE A 826 25.18 22.46 10.52
C PHE A 826 25.93 22.44 9.20
N GLU A 827 26.17 21.24 8.69
CA GLU A 827 26.63 21.01 7.33
C GLU A 827 25.47 20.41 6.52
N VAL A 828 25.18 21.02 5.36
CA VAL A 828 24.22 20.50 4.39
C VAL A 828 24.98 19.94 3.19
N PHE A 829 24.69 18.69 2.83
CA PHE A 829 25.29 18.00 1.70
C PHE A 829 24.31 17.95 0.53
N ALA A 830 24.78 18.28 -0.67
CA ALA A 830 24.12 17.92 -1.92
C ALA A 830 24.64 16.55 -2.37
N ALA A 831 23.74 15.62 -2.63
CA ALA A 831 24.07 14.22 -2.86
C ALA A 831 23.21 13.58 -3.94
N ALA A 832 23.80 12.61 -4.64
CA ALA A 832 23.10 11.76 -5.61
C ALA A 832 22.45 10.53 -4.94
N SER A 833 22.91 10.16 -3.74
CA SER A 833 22.32 9.16 -2.83
C SER A 833 22.87 9.37 -1.41
N SER A 834 22.34 8.66 -0.41
CA SER A 834 22.85 8.75 0.98
C SER A 834 24.34 8.42 1.14
N ARG A 835 24.91 7.64 0.21
CA ARG A 835 26.34 7.26 0.16
C ARG A 835 27.16 8.02 -0.89
N ASP A 836 26.53 8.86 -1.70
CA ASP A 836 27.17 9.58 -2.80
C ASP A 836 27.04 11.09 -2.62
N LEU A 837 27.84 11.63 -1.70
CA LEU A 837 27.90 13.06 -1.39
C LEU A 837 28.80 13.77 -2.39
N ARG A 838 28.28 14.82 -3.05
CA ARG A 838 28.99 15.50 -4.14
C ARG A 838 29.47 16.91 -3.80
N GLY A 839 28.98 17.47 -2.70
CA GLY A 839 29.49 18.72 -2.13
C GLY A 839 28.70 19.13 -0.90
N SER A 840 29.18 20.13 -0.17
CA SER A 840 28.54 20.60 1.05
C SER A 840 28.72 22.11 1.26
N ALA A 841 27.90 22.65 2.17
CA ALA A 841 28.02 24.00 2.67
C ALA A 841 27.65 24.03 4.16
N ILE A 842 28.22 24.99 4.90
CA ILE A 842 28.02 25.13 6.35
C ILE A 842 27.19 26.39 6.64
N PHE A 843 26.32 26.30 7.63
CA PHE A 843 25.66 27.45 8.22
C PHE A 843 25.49 27.26 9.74
N SER A 844 25.36 28.37 10.47
CA SER A 844 25.34 28.40 11.93
C SER A 844 24.05 29.00 12.47
N ILE A 845 23.71 28.62 13.70
CA ILE A 845 22.56 29.11 14.46
C ILE A 845 23.09 29.82 15.69
N MET A 846 22.87 31.13 15.77
CA MET A 846 23.42 31.94 16.88
C MET A 846 22.63 31.78 18.17
N SER A 847 21.32 31.53 18.08
CA SER A 847 20.43 31.41 19.25
C SER A 847 19.60 30.14 19.13
N GLY A 848 19.61 29.33 20.20
CA GLY A 848 18.85 28.08 20.24
C GLY A 848 17.35 28.30 20.06
N MET A 849 16.65 27.29 19.54
CA MET A 849 15.21 27.33 19.32
C MET A 849 14.53 26.19 20.07
N GLN A 850 13.32 26.45 20.58
CA GLN A 850 12.48 25.41 21.16
C GLN A 850 11.03 25.58 20.75
N TRP A 851 10.36 24.49 20.35
CA TRP A 851 8.94 24.54 20.00
C TRP A 851 8.25 23.20 20.21
N ILE A 852 6.92 23.25 20.21
CA ILE A 852 6.05 22.08 20.05
C ILE A 852 5.24 22.21 18.76
N LYS A 853 4.78 23.44 18.46
CA LYS A 853 4.07 23.83 17.24
C LYS A 853 5.00 24.49 16.21
#